data_AF-A0A7Z9GA61-F1
#
_entry.id   AF-A0A7Z9GA61-F1
#
_cell.length_a   1.000
_cell.length_b   1.000
_cell.length_c   1.000
_cell.angle_alpha   90.00
_cell.angle_beta   90.00
_cell.angle_gamma   90.00
#
_symmetry.space_group_name_H-M   'P 1'
#
loop_
_entity.id
_entity.type
_entity.pdbx_description
1 polymer ?
#
loop_
_entity_poly.entity_id
_entity_poly.type
_entity_poly.pdbx_seq_one_letter_code
_entity_poly.pdbx_strand_id
1 'polypeptide(L)'
;MTTVASGPLALATDIPGRVYLLKQVHVNRAFKCAGACIGHFFAKMTWLGANGSRNMLRFSTLILVLLAFFMLTNAGAVERRGPEEEGRTVVTHRFNTGPALQQAESEIKQRRRTLIQTTRRGDPATAVRISRRSIDKRDFFVTWSPRRIPKIAVEPSILERILDQLNTLWSQLAPAFIFFFALAGCRFFYANDNEIQKLAKRPQRALLVYFWLATLVVFSGMYWTSIHRLLHLLSLFVLLFGIVQGLAVMLVDGFLARTRRIQIPQIVRDVGIILLYVVASTIALSAHGVDLTGILTGSVVLTAVVGLAFQDTLGSIASGLALQIERPYQEGDWVNFEGRMGRVLEINWRSTQLHTLKNEIIVVPNKLLTSVQVTNMSRPQRWHRRFITIGLPYGAAPNRCKQILESAARTSGVISNPAPFATMLAFDDHSITYQLFFYITQIERYETIEDQVRTNVWYQLKRAGLSVPFPIRDVTVHQATADKEEMRRKEVLAARVTALTQIPFLAPLDEYEREELAARMREDQYGGSETIVNQGERDDCLYFIQEGEVEVLVSGPTSTRPRRMALLGRGDFFGEMSLMTGERSNATVRTLTDARFFVIDHNAFREVLADHPEICTQIAAILDERSNSMESKHLEFASNELMQVSSEEAENLLDRIRSFFGV
;
A
#
# COMPACT_ATOMS: atom_id res chain seq x y z
N MET A 1 114.94 5.20 -60.75
CA MET A 1 114.91 4.80 -59.33
C MET A 1 115.14 6.08 -58.51
N THR A 2 114.28 6.54 -57.62
CA THR A 2 112.99 6.00 -57.16
C THR A 2 112.21 7.17 -56.56
N THR A 3 110.96 7.21 -56.97
CA THR A 3 109.87 8.20 -56.92
C THR A 3 108.99 8.02 -55.66
N VAL A 4 108.09 8.88 -55.17
CA VAL A 4 107.50 10.21 -55.49
C VAL A 4 106.54 10.45 -54.29
N ALA A 5 106.74 11.49 -53.47
CA ALA A 5 106.20 12.85 -53.52
C ALA A 5 105.01 13.07 -52.57
N SER A 6 105.29 13.81 -51.49
CA SER A 6 104.33 14.55 -50.67
C SER A 6 104.71 16.03 -50.77
N GLY A 7 103.73 16.87 -51.15
CA GLY A 7 103.87 18.32 -51.26
C GLY A 7 102.53 18.98 -50.90
N PRO A 8 102.51 20.02 -50.04
CA PRO A 8 101.29 20.60 -49.47
C PRO A 8 100.83 21.86 -50.23
N LEU A 9 99.56 22.26 -50.10
CA LEU A 9 99.17 23.65 -50.29
C LEU A 9 98.01 24.04 -49.38
N ALA A 10 98.32 24.93 -48.44
CA ALA A 10 97.38 25.70 -47.66
C ALA A 10 96.93 26.93 -48.48
N LEU A 11 95.66 27.34 -48.35
CA LEU A 11 95.31 28.75 -48.37
C LEU A 11 93.99 29.03 -47.63
N ALA A 12 94.06 30.08 -46.83
CA ALA A 12 93.14 30.51 -45.79
C ALA A 12 91.81 31.09 -46.27
N THR A 13 90.88 31.25 -45.31
CA THR A 13 89.99 32.41 -45.01
C THR A 13 88.55 31.91 -44.69
N ASP A 14 88.19 31.69 -43.42
CA ASP A 14 87.73 32.64 -42.37
C ASP A 14 86.25 33.10 -42.51
N ILE A 15 85.59 33.30 -41.36
CA ILE A 15 84.26 33.91 -41.07
C ILE A 15 83.02 32.94 -41.07
N PRO A 16 81.98 33.08 -40.17
CA PRO A 16 81.90 32.49 -38.84
C PRO A 16 80.59 31.67 -38.58
N GLY A 17 80.70 30.40 -38.21
CA GLY A 17 79.57 29.57 -37.80
C GLY A 17 79.29 29.63 -36.29
N ARG A 18 78.65 30.71 -35.80
CA ARG A 18 78.17 30.79 -34.40
C ARG A 18 76.88 31.62 -34.27
N VAL A 19 75.72 31.08 -34.66
CA VAL A 19 74.40 31.45 -34.10
C VAL A 19 73.36 30.31 -34.23
N TYR A 20 73.47 29.39 -35.20
CA TYR A 20 72.45 28.35 -35.42
C TYR A 20 72.49 27.14 -34.47
N LEU A 21 73.51 27.03 -33.61
CA LEU A 21 73.65 25.88 -32.70
C LEU A 21 72.94 26.06 -31.34
N LEU A 22 72.50 27.26 -30.94
CA LEU A 22 71.95 27.47 -29.59
C LEU A 22 70.46 27.11 -29.44
N LYS A 23 69.65 27.24 -30.51
CA LYS A 23 68.21 26.91 -30.47
C LYS A 23 67.94 25.42 -30.66
N GLN A 24 68.72 24.73 -31.50
CA GLN A 24 68.67 23.27 -31.59
C GLN A 24 69.19 22.61 -30.32
N VAL A 25 70.24 23.15 -29.68
CA VAL A 25 70.76 22.58 -28.43
C VAL A 25 69.77 22.72 -27.27
N HIS A 26 68.92 23.77 -27.21
CA HIS A 26 67.92 23.89 -26.14
C HIS A 26 66.71 22.97 -26.31
N VAL A 27 66.23 22.75 -27.54
CA VAL A 27 65.14 21.79 -27.79
C VAL A 27 65.64 20.34 -27.64
N ASN A 28 66.86 20.04 -28.13
CA ASN A 28 67.46 18.72 -27.97
C ASN A 28 67.93 18.46 -26.53
N ARG A 29 68.29 19.49 -25.75
CA ARG A 29 68.53 19.36 -24.30
C ARG A 29 67.23 19.23 -23.53
N ALA A 30 66.15 19.93 -23.89
CA ALA A 30 64.85 19.75 -23.25
C ALA A 30 64.31 18.33 -23.51
N PHE A 31 64.44 17.80 -24.74
CA PHE A 31 64.07 16.42 -25.07
C PHE A 31 65.03 15.36 -24.48
N LYS A 32 66.35 15.61 -24.46
CA LYS A 32 67.31 14.70 -23.78
C LYS A 32 67.18 14.73 -22.27
N CYS A 33 66.89 15.89 -21.66
CA CYS A 33 66.58 15.99 -20.24
C CYS A 33 65.22 15.37 -19.93
N ALA A 34 64.19 15.55 -20.77
CA ALA A 34 62.90 14.86 -20.60
C ALA A 34 63.06 13.34 -20.76
N GLY A 35 63.78 12.87 -21.78
CA GLY A 35 64.06 11.45 -21.99
C GLY A 35 64.94 10.82 -20.91
N ALA A 36 65.96 11.55 -20.42
CA ALA A 36 66.78 11.12 -19.30
C ALA A 36 66.01 11.16 -17.96
N CYS A 37 65.16 12.15 -17.74
CA CYS A 37 64.28 12.22 -16.57
C CYS A 37 63.23 11.10 -16.61
N ILE A 38 62.64 10.79 -17.77
CA ILE A 38 61.69 9.68 -17.95
C ILE A 38 62.40 8.32 -17.77
N GLY A 39 63.61 8.15 -18.33
CA GLY A 39 64.41 6.93 -18.15
C GLY A 39 64.85 6.72 -16.69
N HIS A 40 65.30 7.78 -16.02
CA HIS A 40 65.67 7.73 -14.61
C HIS A 40 64.43 7.58 -13.69
N PHE A 41 63.27 8.08 -14.12
CA PHE A 41 61.96 7.92 -13.46
C PHE A 41 61.44 6.47 -13.54
N PHE A 42 61.55 5.81 -14.69
CA PHE A 42 61.21 4.39 -14.84
C PHE A 42 62.18 3.46 -14.08
N ALA A 43 63.48 3.75 -14.11
CA ALA A 43 64.49 3.01 -13.36
C ALA A 43 64.33 3.14 -11.83
N LYS A 44 63.84 4.30 -11.36
CA LYS A 44 63.55 4.52 -9.93
C LYS A 44 62.20 3.93 -9.52
N MET A 45 61.23 3.84 -10.42
CA MET A 45 59.95 3.15 -10.20
C MET A 45 60.10 1.63 -10.03
N THR A 46 60.95 0.97 -10.83
CA THR A 46 61.24 -0.46 -10.66
C THR A 46 61.98 -0.75 -9.36
N TRP A 47 62.82 0.19 -8.90
CA TRP A 47 63.52 0.10 -7.61
C TRP A 47 62.62 0.41 -6.40
N LEU A 48 61.67 1.34 -6.52
CA LEU A 48 60.74 1.74 -5.45
C LEU A 48 59.62 0.74 -5.18
N GLY A 49 59.36 -0.22 -6.09
CA GLY A 49 58.43 -1.31 -5.87
C GLY A 49 58.90 -2.37 -4.86
N ALA A 50 60.16 -2.32 -4.44
CA ALA A 50 60.77 -3.36 -3.60
C ALA A 50 60.80 -3.06 -2.09
N ASN A 51 60.50 -1.83 -1.63
CA ASN A 51 60.59 -1.48 -0.21
C ASN A 51 59.42 -0.64 0.29
N GLY A 52 58.62 -1.22 1.20
CA GLY A 52 57.41 -0.64 1.75
C GLY A 52 57.63 0.35 2.90
N SER A 53 56.63 1.22 3.07
CA SER A 53 56.23 1.98 4.28
C SER A 53 56.60 3.46 4.45
N ARG A 54 57.43 4.13 3.62
CA ARG A 54 57.81 5.56 3.86
C ARG A 54 57.51 6.59 2.75
N ASN A 55 56.54 6.35 1.87
CA ASN A 55 56.37 7.16 0.64
C ASN A 55 55.10 8.05 0.58
N MET A 56 54.36 8.25 1.66
CA MET A 56 53.11 9.03 1.65
C MET A 56 53.32 10.51 1.27
N LEU A 57 54.43 11.13 1.70
CA LEU A 57 54.79 12.53 1.36
C LEU A 57 55.28 12.71 -0.09
N ARG A 58 55.68 11.61 -0.75
CA ARG A 58 56.29 11.64 -2.09
C ARG A 58 55.26 11.45 -3.22
N PHE A 59 54.13 10.83 -2.90
CA PHE A 59 53.01 10.65 -3.83
C PHE A 59 52.18 11.93 -4.00
N SER A 60 52.03 12.75 -2.95
CA SER A 60 51.39 14.07 -3.06
C SER A 60 52.21 15.03 -3.93
N THR A 61 53.54 15.00 -3.83
CA THR A 61 54.43 15.72 -4.75
C THR A 61 54.33 15.24 -6.19
N LEU A 62 54.03 13.97 -6.44
CA LEU A 62 53.86 13.44 -7.80
C LEU A 62 52.58 13.99 -8.47
N ILE A 63 51.46 14.04 -7.73
CA ILE A 63 50.19 14.61 -8.19
C ILE A 63 50.33 16.11 -8.40
N LEU A 64 51.02 16.82 -7.50
CA LEU A 64 51.34 18.25 -7.63
C LEU A 64 52.23 18.56 -8.84
N VAL A 65 53.21 17.69 -9.14
CA VAL A 65 54.09 17.86 -10.31
C VAL A 65 53.35 17.61 -11.62
N LEU A 66 52.43 16.64 -11.66
CA LEU A 66 51.56 16.39 -12.83
C LEU A 66 50.53 17.52 -13.03
N LEU A 67 49.95 18.05 -11.95
CA LEU A 67 49.08 19.23 -12.00
C LEU A 67 49.84 20.49 -12.41
N ALA A 68 51.08 20.68 -11.94
CA ALA A 68 51.94 21.77 -12.36
C ALA A 68 52.32 21.65 -13.85
N PHE A 69 52.57 20.44 -14.34
CA PHE A 69 52.81 20.18 -15.76
C PHE A 69 51.56 20.44 -16.62
N PHE A 70 50.37 20.10 -16.12
CA PHE A 70 49.07 20.41 -16.74
C PHE A 70 48.82 21.93 -16.80
N MET A 71 49.14 22.66 -15.73
CA MET A 71 49.06 24.11 -15.69
C MET A 71 50.09 24.78 -16.63
N LEU A 72 51.32 24.27 -16.70
CA LEU A 72 52.37 24.79 -17.58
C LEU A 72 52.09 24.54 -19.07
N THR A 73 51.47 23.41 -19.41
CA THR A 73 51.07 23.11 -20.79
C THR A 73 49.84 23.91 -21.24
N ASN A 74 48.88 24.18 -20.35
CA ASN A 74 47.75 25.07 -20.65
C ASN A 74 48.11 26.56 -20.58
N ALA A 75 49.04 26.99 -19.73
CA ALA A 75 49.51 28.38 -19.66
C ALA A 75 50.18 28.83 -20.97
N GLY A 76 50.87 27.91 -21.67
CA GLY A 76 51.44 28.17 -23.00
C GLY A 76 50.42 28.45 -24.10
N ALA A 77 49.12 28.22 -23.87
CA ALA A 77 48.04 28.56 -24.79
C ALA A 77 47.44 29.96 -24.52
N VAL A 78 47.73 30.59 -23.37
CA VAL A 78 47.12 31.87 -22.95
C VAL A 78 48.05 33.07 -23.20
N GLU A 79 49.35 32.86 -23.39
CA GLU A 79 50.32 33.92 -23.74
C GLU A 79 50.39 34.18 -25.26
N ARG A 80 49.25 34.62 -25.82
CA ARG A 80 49.20 35.37 -27.09
C ARG A 80 48.53 36.73 -26.88
N ARG A 81 49.12 37.57 -26.03
CA ARG A 81 48.97 39.03 -26.07
C ARG A 81 50.36 39.63 -25.85
N GLY A 82 50.82 40.38 -26.84
CA GLY A 82 52.20 40.84 -26.95
C GLY A 82 52.58 41.88 -25.90
N PRO A 83 53.89 42.15 -25.72
CA PRO A 83 54.32 43.27 -24.91
C PRO A 83 54.61 44.50 -25.78
N GLU A 84 54.02 45.61 -25.36
CA GLU A 84 54.48 46.97 -25.66
C GLU A 84 55.82 47.26 -24.97
N GLU A 85 56.66 47.96 -25.74
CA GLU A 85 57.64 48.98 -25.37
C GLU A 85 58.94 48.72 -24.56
N GLU A 86 59.94 49.45 -25.07
CA GLU A 86 61.21 49.94 -24.50
C GLU A 86 62.38 48.98 -24.23
N GLY A 87 63.36 49.04 -25.14
CA GLY A 87 64.71 48.56 -24.90
C GLY A 87 65.53 48.43 -26.18
N ARG A 88 66.25 49.50 -26.55
CA ARG A 88 67.22 49.56 -27.66
C ARG A 88 67.93 48.22 -27.90
N THR A 89 67.64 47.58 -29.02
CA THR A 89 68.50 46.56 -29.61
C THR A 89 68.47 46.66 -31.13
N VAL A 90 69.67 46.76 -31.70
CA VAL A 90 69.95 46.82 -33.13
C VAL A 90 69.39 45.56 -33.80
N VAL A 91 68.33 45.71 -34.60
CA VAL A 91 67.77 44.63 -35.42
C VAL A 91 68.41 44.67 -36.80
N THR A 92 69.35 43.75 -37.06
CA THR A 92 69.78 43.38 -38.41
C THR A 92 68.77 42.40 -39.00
N HIS A 93 67.77 42.92 -39.73
CA HIS A 93 66.96 42.08 -40.62
C HIS A 93 67.80 41.70 -41.86
N ARG A 94 68.24 40.44 -41.93
CA ARG A 94 68.74 39.86 -43.17
C ARG A 94 67.53 39.43 -44.00
N PHE A 95 67.17 40.26 -44.96
CA PHE A 95 66.19 39.95 -46.00
C PHE A 95 66.66 38.71 -46.79
N ASN A 96 65.84 37.66 -46.84
CA ASN A 96 66.02 36.55 -47.76
C ASN A 96 65.35 36.92 -49.10
N THR A 97 65.94 37.86 -49.84
CA THR A 97 65.53 38.20 -51.21
C THR A 97 66.15 37.20 -52.19
N GLY A 98 65.74 35.93 -52.11
CA GLY A 98 66.11 34.91 -53.11
C GLY A 98 65.41 35.13 -54.46
N PRO A 99 64.09 35.39 -54.52
CA PRO A 99 63.40 35.57 -55.79
C PRO A 99 63.47 37.00 -56.34
N ALA A 100 63.52 38.03 -55.47
CA ALA A 100 63.49 39.44 -55.90
C ALA A 100 64.84 39.95 -56.46
N LEU A 101 65.97 39.39 -56.02
CA LEU A 101 67.30 39.74 -56.57
C LEU A 101 67.52 39.10 -57.95
N GLN A 102 67.01 37.88 -58.17
CA GLN A 102 67.06 37.22 -59.48
C GLN A 102 66.18 37.91 -60.53
N GLN A 103 65.06 38.51 -60.12
CA GLN A 103 64.18 39.29 -60.99
C GLN A 103 64.76 40.68 -61.30
N ALA A 104 65.45 41.32 -60.36
CA ALA A 104 66.16 42.57 -60.60
C ALA A 104 67.44 42.38 -61.46
N GLU A 105 68.18 41.27 -61.28
CA GLU A 105 69.34 40.95 -62.14
C GLU A 105 68.94 40.60 -63.58
N SER A 106 67.78 39.98 -63.79
CA SER A 106 67.27 39.69 -65.13
C SER A 106 66.78 40.97 -65.83
N GLU A 107 66.10 41.89 -65.12
CA GLU A 107 65.72 43.21 -65.65
C GLU A 107 66.93 44.11 -65.94
N ILE A 108 67.99 44.06 -65.12
CA ILE A 108 69.23 44.82 -65.36
C ILE A 108 70.02 44.22 -66.53
N LYS A 109 70.07 42.89 -66.70
CA LYS A 109 70.64 42.25 -67.91
C LYS A 109 69.83 42.57 -69.18
N GLN A 110 68.51 42.69 -69.07
CA GLN A 110 67.63 43.02 -70.19
C GLN A 110 67.74 44.50 -70.59
N ARG A 111 67.78 45.42 -69.62
CA ARG A 111 68.04 46.86 -69.88
C ARG A 111 69.44 47.13 -70.39
N ARG A 112 70.47 46.37 -69.96
CA ARG A 112 71.84 46.46 -70.49
C ARG A 112 71.94 45.94 -71.93
N ARG A 113 71.14 44.94 -72.33
CA ARG A 113 71.02 44.51 -73.75
C ARG A 113 70.29 45.54 -74.61
N THR A 114 69.33 46.27 -74.03
CA THR A 114 68.56 47.32 -74.73
C THR A 114 69.37 48.61 -74.92
N LEU A 115 70.26 48.97 -73.97
CA LEU A 115 71.21 50.10 -74.10
C LEU A 115 72.37 49.81 -75.08
N ILE A 116 72.76 48.54 -75.25
CA ILE A 116 73.80 48.12 -76.20
C ILE A 116 73.24 48.01 -77.64
N GLN A 117 71.92 47.90 -77.81
CA GLN A 117 71.25 47.93 -79.12
C GLN A 117 70.87 49.35 -79.61
N THR A 118 70.91 50.37 -78.75
CA THR A 118 70.59 51.77 -79.09
C THR A 118 71.81 52.64 -79.42
N THR A 119 73.03 52.07 -79.43
CA THR A 119 74.27 52.78 -79.83
C THR A 119 74.90 52.19 -81.10
N ARG A 120 74.06 51.67 -82.01
CA ARG A 120 74.44 51.27 -83.38
C ARG A 120 73.45 51.86 -84.39
N ARG A 121 73.45 53.20 -84.52
CA ARG A 121 72.94 53.95 -85.68
C ARG A 121 73.24 55.43 -85.47
N GLY A 122 74.07 56.01 -86.33
CA GLY A 122 74.16 57.47 -86.52
C GLY A 122 75.43 58.13 -85.99
N ASP A 123 76.45 58.12 -86.85
CA ASP A 123 77.66 58.95 -86.89
C ASP A 123 77.31 60.45 -87.17
N PRO A 124 78.25 61.41 -87.31
CA PRO A 124 79.35 61.88 -86.46
C PRO A 124 79.26 63.42 -86.20
N ALA A 125 80.12 63.95 -85.32
CA ALA A 125 80.81 65.26 -85.38
C ALA A 125 80.85 66.03 -84.04
N THR A 126 82.08 66.30 -83.61
CA THR A 126 82.54 67.25 -82.57
C THR A 126 82.35 66.78 -81.12
N ALA A 127 83.19 65.88 -80.60
CA ALA A 127 84.57 66.11 -80.14
C ALA A 127 84.68 67.25 -79.09
N VAL A 128 85.00 66.91 -77.83
CA VAL A 128 86.30 67.19 -77.18
C VAL A 128 86.26 66.91 -75.66
N ARG A 129 87.17 66.02 -75.24
CA ARG A 129 87.88 65.86 -73.94
C ARG A 129 87.13 65.57 -72.62
N ILE A 130 87.20 64.29 -72.23
CA ILE A 130 87.99 63.76 -71.10
C ILE A 130 88.24 64.73 -69.92
N SER A 131 87.69 64.46 -68.74
CA SER A 131 88.43 63.79 -67.65
C SER A 131 87.59 63.53 -66.37
N ARG A 132 88.06 62.54 -65.61
CA ARG A 132 87.58 62.01 -64.33
C ARG A 132 87.50 63.04 -63.19
N ARG A 133 86.46 62.92 -62.34
CA ARG A 133 86.51 62.74 -60.86
C ARG A 133 85.08 62.90 -60.30
N SER A 134 84.44 61.81 -59.88
CA SER A 134 84.46 61.19 -58.54
C SER A 134 83.53 61.89 -57.53
N ILE A 135 82.39 61.23 -57.30
CA ILE A 135 81.80 60.88 -55.99
C ILE A 135 81.53 62.04 -55.03
N ASP A 136 80.24 62.29 -54.74
CA ASP A 136 79.77 62.05 -53.38
C ASP A 136 78.30 61.57 -53.35
N LYS A 137 78.03 60.58 -52.51
CA LYS A 137 76.72 59.94 -52.32
C LYS A 137 76.29 60.19 -50.87
N ARG A 138 75.56 61.27 -50.66
CA ARG A 138 74.59 61.40 -49.57
C ARG A 138 73.32 61.98 -50.19
N ASP A 139 72.20 61.62 -49.59
CA ASP A 139 70.84 61.96 -49.98
C ASP A 139 70.23 61.00 -51.01
N PHE A 140 69.44 60.04 -50.51
CA PHE A 140 68.10 59.75 -51.05
C PHE A 140 67.37 58.86 -50.04
N PHE A 141 66.58 59.49 -49.18
CA PHE A 141 65.48 58.85 -48.46
C PHE A 141 64.27 58.76 -49.41
N VAL A 142 63.60 57.61 -49.48
CA VAL A 142 62.26 57.48 -50.06
C VAL A 142 61.39 56.63 -49.13
N THR A 143 60.34 57.24 -48.60
CA THR A 143 59.25 56.65 -47.81
C THR A 143 58.24 55.94 -48.71
N TRP A 144 57.71 54.78 -48.29
CA TRP A 144 56.53 54.15 -48.91
C TRP A 144 55.48 53.76 -47.87
N SER A 145 54.21 54.11 -48.15
CA SER A 145 53.03 53.84 -47.30
C SER A 145 52.40 52.46 -47.60
N PRO A 146 51.71 51.81 -46.64
CA PRO A 146 51.22 50.45 -46.81
C PRO A 146 49.74 50.42 -47.21
N ARG A 147 49.42 49.99 -48.44
CA ARG A 147 48.06 49.51 -48.77
C ARG A 147 48.10 48.28 -49.68
N ARG A 148 47.35 47.25 -49.22
CA ARG A 148 46.94 45.98 -49.84
C ARG A 148 48.01 44.88 -49.96
N ILE A 149 47.94 43.90 -49.05
CA ILE A 149 48.46 42.54 -49.24
C ILE A 149 47.24 41.60 -49.25
N PRO A 150 47.06 40.72 -50.25
CA PRO A 150 46.02 39.71 -50.24
C PRO A 150 46.33 38.63 -49.16
N LYS A 151 45.32 38.16 -48.43
CA LYS A 151 45.45 37.00 -47.54
C LYS A 151 45.72 35.75 -48.38
N ILE A 152 46.99 35.40 -48.54
CA ILE A 152 47.41 34.09 -49.05
C ILE A 152 47.26 33.11 -47.88
N ALA A 153 46.39 32.11 -48.03
CA ALA A 153 46.31 30.99 -47.09
C ALA A 153 47.63 30.22 -47.17
N VAL A 154 48.47 30.40 -46.14
CA VAL A 154 49.70 29.62 -45.98
C VAL A 154 49.27 28.22 -45.57
N GLU A 155 49.61 27.22 -46.38
CA GLU A 155 49.43 25.81 -46.02
C GLU A 155 50.19 25.56 -44.71
N PRO A 156 49.55 25.03 -43.65
CA PRO A 156 50.21 24.81 -42.38
C PRO A 156 51.42 23.91 -42.60
N SER A 157 52.56 24.35 -42.06
CA SER A 157 53.80 23.59 -42.15
C SER A 157 53.60 22.18 -41.58
N ILE A 158 54.36 21.20 -42.07
CA ILE A 158 54.27 19.79 -41.59
C ILE A 158 54.35 19.75 -40.06
N LEU A 159 55.13 20.65 -39.45
CA LEU A 159 55.26 20.79 -38.01
C LEU A 159 53.97 21.24 -37.30
N GLU A 160 53.21 22.18 -37.87
CA GLU A 160 51.94 22.65 -37.31
C GLU A 160 50.87 21.55 -37.33
N ARG A 161 50.79 20.77 -38.42
CA ARG A 161 49.87 19.60 -38.47
C ARG A 161 50.23 18.54 -37.45
N ILE A 162 51.53 18.28 -37.26
CA ILE A 162 52.00 17.33 -36.24
C ILE A 162 51.68 17.83 -34.82
N LEU A 163 51.85 19.14 -34.56
CA LEU A 163 51.54 19.72 -33.25
C LEU A 163 50.04 19.70 -32.93
N ASP A 164 49.18 20.03 -33.90
CA ASP A 164 47.72 19.92 -33.72
C ASP A 164 47.28 18.46 -33.51
N GLN A 165 47.91 17.50 -34.20
CA GLN A 165 47.66 16.08 -33.98
C GLN A 165 48.12 15.59 -32.60
N LEU A 166 49.29 16.04 -32.14
CA LEU A 166 49.76 15.74 -30.79
C LEU A 166 48.85 16.35 -29.72
N ASN A 167 48.33 17.56 -29.95
CA ASN A 167 47.43 18.22 -29.03
C ASN A 167 46.06 17.53 -28.96
N THR A 168 45.51 17.13 -30.11
CA THR A 168 44.26 16.35 -30.17
C THR A 168 44.42 14.96 -29.55
N LEU A 169 45.53 14.25 -29.82
CA LEU A 169 45.90 13.01 -29.12
C LEU A 169 45.97 13.22 -27.61
N TRP A 170 46.66 14.26 -27.16
CA TRP A 170 46.83 14.54 -25.74
C TRP A 170 45.50 14.85 -25.07
N SER A 171 44.64 15.65 -25.71
CA SER A 171 43.31 15.99 -25.18
C SER A 171 42.39 14.77 -25.04
N GLN A 172 42.47 13.79 -25.94
CA GLN A 172 41.71 12.54 -25.87
C GLN A 172 42.28 11.58 -24.83
N LEU A 173 43.61 11.48 -24.72
CA LEU A 173 44.27 10.53 -23.84
C LEU A 173 44.38 11.01 -22.39
N ALA A 174 44.46 12.32 -22.13
CA ALA A 174 44.69 12.88 -20.80
C ALA A 174 43.67 12.41 -19.73
N PRO A 175 42.34 12.40 -19.98
CA PRO A 175 41.37 11.91 -18.99
C PRO A 175 41.56 10.44 -18.64
N ALA A 176 41.86 9.60 -19.64
CA ALA A 176 42.11 8.17 -19.44
C ALA A 176 43.40 7.91 -18.66
N PHE A 177 44.45 8.70 -18.89
CA PHE A 177 45.70 8.62 -18.13
C PHE A 177 45.50 8.98 -16.66
N ILE A 178 44.82 10.10 -16.38
CA ILE A 178 44.49 10.53 -15.02
C ILE A 178 43.74 9.41 -14.29
N PHE A 179 42.75 8.83 -14.95
CA PHE A 179 41.94 7.77 -14.36
C PHE A 179 42.69 6.44 -14.20
N PHE A 180 43.55 6.07 -15.15
CA PHE A 180 44.42 4.90 -15.06
C PHE A 180 45.39 5.00 -13.86
N PHE A 181 46.02 6.16 -13.66
CA PHE A 181 46.91 6.39 -12.53
C PHE A 181 46.15 6.47 -11.20
N ALA A 182 44.92 6.99 -11.19
CA ALA A 182 44.05 6.94 -10.02
C ALA A 182 43.74 5.48 -9.60
N LEU A 183 43.40 4.62 -10.56
CA LEU A 183 43.17 3.18 -10.32
C LEU A 183 44.45 2.44 -9.89
N ALA A 184 45.60 2.77 -10.48
CA ALA A 184 46.89 2.23 -10.05
C ALA A 184 47.24 2.65 -8.62
N GLY A 185 46.97 3.91 -8.27
CA GLY A 185 47.07 4.44 -6.91
C GLY A 185 46.14 3.72 -5.93
N CYS A 186 44.89 3.45 -6.31
CA CYS A 186 43.99 2.61 -5.54
C CYS A 186 44.56 1.20 -5.33
N ARG A 187 45.05 0.53 -6.39
CA ARG A 187 45.64 -0.82 -6.25
C ARG A 187 46.82 -0.84 -5.28
N PHE A 188 47.59 0.24 -5.22
CA PHE A 188 48.69 0.41 -4.26
C PHE A 188 48.17 0.65 -2.84
N PHE A 189 47.13 1.47 -2.67
CA PHE A 189 46.51 1.75 -1.37
C PHE A 189 45.79 0.51 -0.79
N TYR A 190 45.23 -0.33 -1.66
CA TYR A 190 44.54 -1.58 -1.32
C TYR A 190 45.42 -2.83 -1.51
N ALA A 191 46.75 -2.69 -1.40
CA ALA A 191 47.69 -3.78 -1.66
C ALA A 191 47.50 -5.03 -0.78
N ASN A 192 46.90 -4.90 0.41
CA ASN A 192 46.63 -6.03 1.30
C ASN A 192 45.35 -6.82 0.97
N ASP A 193 44.52 -6.35 0.04
CA ASP A 193 43.24 -7.00 -0.28
C ASP A 193 43.29 -7.65 -1.67
N ASN A 194 43.50 -8.97 -1.69
CA ASN A 194 43.68 -9.74 -2.92
C ASN A 194 42.46 -9.70 -3.85
N GLU A 195 41.24 -9.48 -3.33
CA GLU A 195 40.02 -9.42 -4.14
C GLU A 195 39.91 -8.07 -4.87
N ILE A 196 40.16 -6.96 -4.18
CA ILE A 196 40.18 -5.61 -4.80
C ILE A 196 41.28 -5.54 -5.86
N GLN A 197 42.44 -6.17 -5.62
CA GLN A 197 43.51 -6.25 -6.61
C GLN A 197 43.11 -7.02 -7.87
N LYS A 198 42.32 -8.09 -7.77
CA LYS A 198 41.81 -8.83 -8.95
C LYS A 198 40.77 -8.00 -9.71
N LEU A 199 39.85 -7.36 -8.98
CA LEU A 199 38.78 -6.54 -9.55
C LEU A 199 39.32 -5.32 -10.31
N ALA A 200 40.33 -4.63 -9.77
CA ALA A 200 40.94 -3.45 -10.39
C ALA A 200 41.70 -3.74 -11.71
N LYS A 201 42.04 -5.02 -12.01
CA LYS A 201 42.71 -5.37 -13.27
C LYS A 201 41.80 -5.20 -14.49
N ARG A 202 40.48 -5.38 -14.34
CA ARG A 202 39.51 -5.26 -15.43
C ARG A 202 39.44 -3.83 -16.01
N PRO A 203 39.21 -2.77 -15.21
CA PRO A 203 39.20 -1.41 -15.73
C PRO A 203 40.58 -0.96 -16.24
N GLN A 204 41.68 -1.40 -15.62
CA GLN A 204 43.03 -1.08 -16.09
C GLN A 204 43.31 -1.66 -17.49
N ARG A 205 42.92 -2.91 -17.74
CA ARG A 205 43.02 -3.51 -19.09
C ARG A 205 42.17 -2.75 -20.10
N ALA A 206 40.96 -2.35 -19.74
CA ALA A 206 40.10 -1.57 -20.62
C ALA A 206 40.72 -0.20 -20.97
N LEU A 207 41.29 0.52 -20.00
CA LEU A 207 41.96 1.79 -20.25
C LEU A 207 43.22 1.65 -21.12
N LEU A 208 43.95 0.53 -20.98
CA LEU A 208 45.07 0.21 -21.87
C LEU A 208 44.59 -0.08 -23.31
N VAL A 209 43.49 -0.82 -23.46
CA VAL A 209 42.87 -1.04 -24.78
C VAL A 209 42.37 0.28 -25.38
N TYR A 210 41.77 1.17 -24.56
CA TYR A 210 41.41 2.52 -25.00
C TYR A 210 42.62 3.30 -25.51
N PHE A 211 43.74 3.28 -24.78
CA PHE A 211 44.96 3.97 -25.19
C PHE A 211 45.42 3.55 -26.59
N TRP A 212 45.44 2.24 -26.87
CA TRP A 212 45.78 1.73 -28.20
C TRP A 212 44.74 2.09 -29.25
N LEU A 213 43.46 2.00 -28.93
CA LEU A 213 42.37 2.38 -29.84
C LEU A 213 42.36 3.87 -30.17
N ALA A 214 42.54 4.75 -29.19
CA ALA A 214 42.60 6.20 -29.38
C ALA A 214 43.82 6.60 -30.22
N THR A 215 44.95 5.93 -30.03
CA THR A 215 46.12 6.09 -30.90
C THR A 215 45.75 5.72 -32.34
N LEU A 216 45.12 4.56 -32.54
CA LEU A 216 44.69 4.07 -33.85
C LEU A 216 43.64 4.99 -34.50
N VAL A 217 42.72 5.57 -33.73
CA VAL A 217 41.74 6.57 -34.19
C VAL A 217 42.45 7.76 -34.82
N VAL A 218 43.43 8.36 -34.15
CA VAL A 218 44.13 9.53 -34.70
C VAL A 218 44.90 9.19 -35.98
N PHE A 219 45.53 8.02 -36.05
CA PHE A 219 46.15 7.56 -37.29
C PHE A 219 45.13 7.28 -38.40
N SER A 220 43.95 6.73 -38.07
CA SER A 220 42.90 6.39 -39.04
C SER A 220 42.21 7.63 -39.65
N GLY A 221 42.13 8.73 -38.90
CA GLY A 221 41.55 10.00 -39.36
C GLY A 221 42.31 10.63 -40.53
N MET A 222 43.53 10.16 -40.79
CA MET A 222 44.39 10.63 -41.87
C MET A 222 44.18 9.89 -43.20
N TYR A 223 43.61 8.68 -43.18
CA TYR A 223 43.57 7.80 -44.37
C TYR A 223 42.18 7.24 -44.69
N TRP A 224 41.31 6.99 -43.70
CA TRP A 224 40.06 6.27 -43.88
C TRP A 224 38.90 6.88 -43.08
N THR A 225 38.17 7.83 -43.67
CA THR A 225 37.09 8.60 -43.00
C THR A 225 35.90 7.73 -42.55
N SER A 226 35.57 6.66 -43.27
CA SER A 226 34.49 5.74 -42.89
C SER A 226 34.85 4.88 -41.66
N ILE A 227 36.10 4.41 -41.58
CA ILE A 227 36.59 3.57 -40.49
C ILE A 227 36.87 4.40 -39.23
N HIS A 228 37.26 5.67 -39.41
CA HIS A 228 37.51 6.60 -38.31
C HIS A 228 36.31 6.76 -37.35
N ARG A 229 35.09 6.89 -37.88
CA ARG A 229 33.88 7.02 -37.04
C ARG A 229 33.61 5.77 -36.20
N LEU A 230 33.78 4.59 -36.80
CA LEU A 230 33.58 3.32 -36.09
C LEU A 230 34.63 3.12 -34.99
N LEU A 231 35.90 3.43 -35.28
CA LEU A 231 36.98 3.34 -34.30
C LEU A 231 36.84 4.35 -33.16
N HIS A 232 36.37 5.57 -33.45
CA HIS A 232 36.13 6.60 -32.45
C HIS A 232 34.94 6.23 -31.53
N LEU A 233 33.87 5.64 -32.08
CA LEU A 233 32.79 5.06 -31.28
C LEU A 233 33.27 3.93 -30.39
N LEU A 234 34.07 3.00 -30.94
CA LEU A 234 34.64 1.88 -30.21
C LEU A 234 35.56 2.36 -29.08
N SER A 235 36.42 3.34 -29.34
CA SER A 235 37.32 3.90 -28.33
C SER A 235 36.53 4.58 -27.21
N LEU A 236 35.50 5.36 -27.55
CA LEU A 236 34.66 6.03 -26.56
C LEU A 236 33.90 5.01 -25.68
N PHE A 237 33.39 3.92 -26.27
CA PHE A 237 32.75 2.83 -25.51
C PHE A 237 33.73 2.15 -24.55
N VAL A 238 34.95 1.84 -25.00
CA VAL A 238 36.00 1.24 -24.16
C VAL A 238 36.44 2.18 -23.04
N LEU A 239 36.52 3.49 -23.30
CA LEU A 239 36.81 4.50 -22.29
C LEU A 239 35.73 4.53 -21.21
N LEU A 240 34.46 4.66 -21.62
CA LEU A 240 33.33 4.66 -20.70
C LEU A 240 33.24 3.36 -19.91
N PHE A 241 33.52 2.22 -20.55
CA PHE A 241 33.59 0.94 -19.87
C PHE A 241 34.67 0.93 -18.77
N GLY A 242 35.87 1.41 -19.10
CA GLY A 242 36.96 1.54 -18.14
C GLY A 242 36.61 2.47 -16.97
N ILE A 243 35.93 3.58 -17.25
CA ILE A 243 35.50 4.57 -16.23
C ILE A 243 34.43 3.98 -15.31
N VAL A 244 33.37 3.39 -15.86
CA VAL A 244 32.27 2.80 -15.07
C VAL A 244 32.78 1.68 -14.18
N GLN A 245 33.59 0.75 -14.72
CA GLN A 245 34.21 -0.32 -13.93
C GLN A 245 35.17 0.22 -12.87
N GLY A 246 35.95 1.25 -13.21
CA GLY A 246 36.88 1.86 -12.27
C GLY A 246 36.19 2.56 -11.12
N LEU A 247 35.12 3.33 -11.42
CA LEU A 247 34.29 3.98 -10.41
C LEU A 247 33.57 2.97 -9.54
N ALA A 248 33.03 1.90 -10.13
CA ALA A 248 32.40 0.82 -9.38
C ALA A 248 33.39 0.20 -8.37
N VAL A 249 34.59 -0.17 -8.82
CA VAL A 249 35.62 -0.72 -7.92
C VAL A 249 36.06 0.29 -6.86
N MET A 250 36.23 1.57 -7.21
CA MET A 250 36.65 2.60 -6.24
C MET A 250 35.56 2.92 -5.20
N LEU A 251 34.31 3.09 -5.63
CA LEU A 251 33.20 3.53 -4.76
C LEU A 251 32.57 2.36 -3.98
N VAL A 252 32.27 1.26 -4.66
CA VAL A 252 31.57 0.10 -4.09
C VAL A 252 32.56 -0.75 -3.29
N ASP A 253 33.60 -1.24 -3.97
CA ASP A 253 34.52 -2.24 -3.40
C ASP A 253 35.62 -1.59 -2.55
N GLY A 254 36.06 -0.38 -2.89
CA GLY A 254 37.12 0.34 -2.17
C GLY A 254 36.61 1.19 -0.99
N PHE A 255 35.57 1.99 -1.21
CA PHE A 255 35.08 2.97 -0.23
C PHE A 255 33.96 2.43 0.66
N LEU A 256 32.89 1.84 0.10
CA LEU A 256 31.75 1.33 0.88
C LEU A 256 32.11 0.10 1.73
N ALA A 257 32.83 -0.87 1.14
CA ALA A 257 33.22 -2.09 1.85
C ALA A 257 34.05 -1.81 3.10
N ARG A 258 34.92 -0.79 3.05
CA ARG A 258 35.83 -0.44 4.15
C ARG A 258 35.21 0.48 5.19
N THR A 259 34.33 1.40 4.78
CA THR A 259 33.77 2.41 5.68
C THR A 259 32.53 1.92 6.43
N ARG A 260 31.74 1.01 5.85
CA ARG A 260 30.46 0.60 6.46
C ARG A 260 30.23 -0.90 6.67
N ARG A 261 31.16 -1.81 6.31
CA ARG A 261 30.95 -3.28 6.38
C ARG A 261 29.60 -3.74 5.77
N ILE A 262 29.04 -2.95 4.84
CA ILE A 262 27.79 -3.30 4.16
C ILE A 262 28.15 -4.18 2.98
N GLN A 263 27.70 -5.44 3.00
CA GLN A 263 27.80 -6.34 1.86
C GLN A 263 26.68 -5.98 0.89
N ILE A 264 27.02 -5.27 -0.20
CA ILE A 264 26.05 -4.95 -1.24
C ILE A 264 25.71 -6.25 -1.97
N PRO A 265 24.42 -6.64 -2.07
CA PRO A 265 24.02 -7.81 -2.83
C PRO A 265 24.50 -7.69 -4.28
N GLN A 266 25.03 -8.78 -4.85
CA GLN A 266 25.58 -8.79 -6.21
C GLN A 266 24.58 -8.26 -7.24
N ILE A 267 23.30 -8.57 -7.07
CA ILE A 267 22.20 -8.09 -7.95
C ILE A 267 22.12 -6.56 -7.99
N VAL A 268 22.21 -5.88 -6.84
CA VAL A 268 22.12 -4.41 -6.77
C VAL A 268 23.33 -3.77 -7.48
N ARG A 269 24.51 -4.36 -7.30
CA ARG A 269 25.74 -3.94 -7.98
C ARG A 269 25.63 -4.12 -9.48
N ASP A 270 25.20 -5.30 -9.94
CA ASP A 270 25.12 -5.63 -11.35
C ASP A 270 24.05 -4.78 -12.07
N VAL A 271 22.88 -4.59 -11.45
CA VAL A 271 21.84 -3.69 -11.98
C VAL A 271 22.34 -2.25 -12.05
N GLY A 272 23.01 -1.75 -11.01
CA GLY A 272 23.59 -0.41 -11.00
C GLY A 272 24.66 -0.22 -12.10
N ILE A 273 25.51 -1.23 -12.30
CA ILE A 273 26.52 -1.23 -13.37
C ILE A 273 25.87 -1.26 -14.75
N ILE A 274 24.83 -2.09 -14.96
CA ILE A 274 24.08 -2.15 -16.23
C ILE A 274 23.43 -0.79 -16.52
N LEU A 275 22.80 -0.16 -15.53
CA LEU A 275 22.18 1.16 -15.70
C LEU A 275 23.22 2.21 -16.09
N LEU A 276 24.39 2.21 -15.44
CA LEU A 276 25.50 3.09 -15.80
C LEU A 276 25.99 2.83 -17.22
N TYR A 277 26.02 1.58 -17.69
CA TYR A 277 26.35 1.28 -19.08
C TYR A 277 25.31 1.80 -20.06
N VAL A 278 24.02 1.67 -19.76
CA VAL A 278 22.95 2.21 -20.61
C VAL A 278 23.09 3.72 -20.73
N VAL A 279 23.29 4.43 -19.62
CA VAL A 279 23.51 5.89 -19.60
C VAL A 279 24.76 6.26 -20.40
N ALA A 280 25.88 5.60 -20.13
CA ALA A 280 27.15 5.86 -20.81
C ALA A 280 27.04 5.62 -22.33
N SER A 281 26.40 4.51 -22.74
CA SER A 281 26.17 4.18 -24.15
C SER A 281 25.28 5.21 -24.84
N THR A 282 24.25 5.70 -24.15
CA THR A 282 23.35 6.75 -24.65
C THR A 282 24.12 8.05 -24.88
N ILE A 283 24.98 8.46 -23.94
CA ILE A 283 25.85 9.64 -24.09
C ILE A 283 26.81 9.46 -25.27
N ALA A 284 27.43 8.29 -25.41
CA ALA A 284 28.35 7.97 -26.49
C ALA A 284 27.71 8.09 -27.88
N LEU A 285 26.51 7.53 -28.03
CA LEU A 285 25.74 7.57 -29.27
C LEU A 285 25.26 8.98 -29.60
N SER A 286 24.78 9.73 -28.59
CA SER A 286 24.37 11.13 -28.74
C SER A 286 25.53 12.02 -29.20
N ALA A 287 26.72 11.84 -28.64
CA ALA A 287 27.92 12.59 -29.02
C ALA A 287 28.32 12.40 -30.50
N HIS A 288 27.84 11.34 -31.16
CA HIS A 288 28.07 11.07 -32.58
C HIS A 288 26.89 11.46 -33.47
N GLY A 289 25.91 12.18 -32.94
CA GLY A 289 24.75 12.66 -33.70
C GLY A 289 23.77 11.56 -34.10
N VAL A 290 23.81 10.40 -33.43
CA VAL A 290 22.78 9.36 -33.61
C VAL A 290 21.47 9.86 -33.01
N ASP A 291 20.40 9.82 -33.78
CA ASP A 291 19.07 10.13 -33.25
C ASP A 291 18.62 9.03 -32.29
N LEU A 292 18.50 9.39 -31.02
CA LEU A 292 18.10 8.48 -29.94
C LEU A 292 16.58 8.49 -29.70
N THR A 293 15.82 9.28 -30.46
CA THR A 293 14.37 9.42 -30.29
C THR A 293 13.66 8.07 -30.31
N GLY A 294 14.05 7.16 -31.21
CA GLY A 294 13.50 5.80 -31.27
C GLY A 294 13.78 4.96 -30.02
N ILE A 295 15.01 5.02 -29.48
CA ILE A 295 15.40 4.28 -28.27
C ILE A 295 14.71 4.86 -27.03
N LEU A 296 14.65 6.20 -26.93
CA LEU A 296 13.96 6.89 -25.84
C LEU A 296 12.46 6.57 -25.85
N THR A 297 11.83 6.55 -27.03
CA THR A 297 10.40 6.23 -27.17
C THR A 297 10.10 4.78 -26.77
N GLY A 298 10.91 3.82 -27.22
CA GLY A 298 10.77 2.41 -26.80
C GLY A 298 11.07 2.18 -25.31
N SER A 299 11.97 2.98 -24.74
CA SER A 299 12.33 2.91 -23.32
C SER A 299 11.17 3.30 -22.40
N VAL A 300 10.27 4.20 -22.83
CA VAL A 300 9.07 4.57 -22.04
C VAL A 300 8.20 3.35 -21.76
N VAL A 301 7.94 2.53 -22.79
CA VAL A 301 7.13 1.32 -22.65
C VAL A 301 7.83 0.33 -21.73
N LEU A 302 9.14 0.11 -21.91
CA LEU A 302 9.93 -0.78 -21.07
C LEU A 302 9.95 -0.30 -19.61
N THR A 303 10.14 1.00 -19.37
CA THR A 303 10.09 1.60 -18.03
C THR A 303 8.72 1.45 -17.39
N ALA A 304 7.63 1.62 -18.16
CA ALA A 304 6.28 1.41 -17.65
C ALA A 304 6.05 -0.06 -17.24
N VAL A 305 6.45 -1.02 -18.08
CA VAL A 305 6.33 -2.47 -17.76
C VAL A 305 7.15 -2.85 -16.53
N VAL A 306 8.39 -2.39 -16.45
CA VAL A 306 9.26 -2.60 -15.28
C VAL A 306 8.66 -1.94 -14.04
N GLY A 307 8.15 -0.71 -14.15
CA GLY A 307 7.50 0.01 -13.07
C GLY A 307 6.27 -0.73 -12.51
N LEU A 308 5.41 -1.25 -13.39
CA LEU A 308 4.27 -2.07 -13.02
C LEU A 308 4.70 -3.38 -12.34
N ALA A 309 5.75 -4.03 -12.84
CA ALA A 309 6.29 -5.25 -12.22
C ALA A 309 6.85 -5.00 -10.81
N PHE A 310 7.45 -3.83 -10.57
CA PHE A 310 8.01 -3.46 -9.26
C PHE A 310 7.03 -2.73 -8.33
N GLN A 311 5.79 -2.48 -8.77
CA GLN A 311 4.79 -1.71 -8.01
C GLN A 311 4.63 -2.23 -6.57
N ASP A 312 4.52 -3.55 -6.38
CA ASP A 312 4.35 -4.15 -5.05
C ASP A 312 5.60 -4.07 -4.17
N THR A 313 6.78 -4.14 -4.79
CA THR A 313 8.05 -4.03 -4.07
C THR A 313 8.28 -2.60 -3.60
N LEU A 314 8.06 -1.62 -4.48
CA LEU A 314 8.13 -0.19 -4.14
C LEU A 314 7.10 0.17 -3.08
N GLY A 315 5.88 -0.36 -3.18
CA GLY A 315 4.85 -0.20 -2.15
C GLY A 315 5.30 -0.73 -0.79
N SER A 316 5.93 -1.90 -0.73
CA SER A 316 6.43 -2.48 0.53
C SER A 316 7.56 -1.66 1.16
N ILE A 317 8.45 -1.09 0.33
CA ILE A 317 9.51 -0.18 0.78
C ILE A 317 8.90 1.12 1.31
N ALA A 318 7.93 1.70 0.59
CA ALA A 318 7.24 2.91 1.01
C ALA A 318 6.51 2.71 2.34
N SER A 319 5.82 1.58 2.52
CA SER A 319 5.21 1.19 3.79
C SER A 319 6.22 1.07 4.93
N GLY A 320 7.38 0.42 4.68
CA GLY A 320 8.44 0.31 5.68
C GLY A 320 9.02 1.67 6.09
N LEU A 321 9.26 2.54 5.11
CA LEU A 321 9.73 3.89 5.34
C LEU A 321 8.70 4.73 6.11
N ALA A 322 7.42 4.64 5.73
CA ALA A 322 6.33 5.33 6.41
C ALA A 322 6.25 4.92 7.89
N LEU A 323 6.28 3.62 8.18
CA LEU A 323 6.31 3.10 9.56
C LEU A 323 7.50 3.62 10.37
N GLN A 324 8.67 3.78 9.74
CA GLN A 324 9.87 4.26 10.40
C GLN A 324 9.89 5.79 10.64
N ILE A 325 9.21 6.55 9.77
CA ILE A 325 9.04 8.00 9.89
C ILE A 325 7.96 8.34 10.92
N GLU A 326 6.76 7.79 10.75
CA GLU A 326 5.61 8.07 11.61
C GLU A 326 5.75 7.42 12.99
N ARG A 327 6.47 6.29 13.07
CA ARG A 327 6.71 5.51 14.29
C ARG A 327 5.43 5.27 15.11
N PRO A 328 4.35 4.72 14.52
CA PRO A 328 3.13 4.38 15.26
C PRO A 328 3.40 3.38 16.40
N TYR A 329 4.47 2.58 16.25
CA TYR A 329 5.04 1.71 17.27
C TYR A 329 6.56 1.63 17.08
N GLN A 330 7.26 1.18 18.12
CA GLN A 330 8.72 1.04 18.14
C GLN A 330 9.14 -0.36 18.59
N GLU A 331 10.41 -0.70 18.41
CA GLU A 331 11.01 -1.91 18.97
C GLU A 331 10.78 -1.97 20.48
N GLY A 332 10.29 -3.12 20.93
CA GLY A 332 9.88 -3.37 22.31
C GLY A 332 8.41 -3.10 22.61
N ASP A 333 7.67 -2.37 21.76
CA ASP A 333 6.24 -2.13 21.96
C ASP A 333 5.43 -3.42 21.69
N TRP A 334 4.35 -3.60 22.42
CA TRP A 334 3.34 -4.63 22.16
C TRP A 334 2.30 -4.10 21.18
N VAL A 335 2.07 -4.85 20.11
CA VAL A 335 1.08 -4.51 19.08
C VAL A 335 0.08 -5.63 18.89
N ASN A 336 -1.15 -5.26 18.57
CA ASN A 336 -2.22 -6.18 18.18
C ASN A 336 -2.72 -5.80 16.78
N PHE A 337 -2.75 -6.77 15.87
CA PHE A 337 -3.28 -6.64 14.52
C PHE A 337 -4.14 -7.88 14.23
N GLU A 338 -5.38 -7.68 13.78
CA GLU A 338 -6.31 -8.78 13.45
C GLU A 338 -6.44 -9.87 14.55
N GLY A 339 -6.37 -9.47 15.83
CA GLY A 339 -6.44 -10.39 16.97
C GLY A 339 -5.14 -11.14 17.29
N ARG A 340 -4.05 -10.89 16.54
CA ARG A 340 -2.72 -11.43 16.82
C ARG A 340 -1.90 -10.41 17.60
N MET A 341 -1.46 -10.81 18.78
CA MET A 341 -0.65 -9.98 19.67
C MET A 341 0.82 -10.41 19.63
N GLY A 342 1.72 -9.44 19.57
CA GLY A 342 3.15 -9.70 19.66
C GLY A 342 3.97 -8.46 20.02
N ARG A 343 5.14 -8.69 20.60
CA ARG A 343 6.14 -7.67 20.90
C ARG A 343 7.01 -7.40 19.68
N VAL A 344 7.15 -6.14 19.29
CA VAL A 344 8.03 -5.75 18.19
C VAL A 344 9.49 -6.04 18.58
N LEU A 345 10.15 -6.92 17.84
CA LEU A 345 11.57 -7.20 18.02
C LEU A 345 12.41 -6.25 17.18
N GLU A 346 12.09 -6.17 15.89
CA GLU A 346 12.84 -5.39 14.90
C GLU A 346 11.90 -4.92 13.79
N ILE A 347 12.12 -3.71 13.29
CA ILE A 347 11.43 -3.16 12.11
C ILE A 347 12.44 -3.04 10.97
N ASN A 348 12.36 -3.95 10.00
CA ASN A 348 13.18 -3.92 8.79
C ASN A 348 12.49 -3.12 7.68
N TRP A 349 13.23 -2.83 6.60
CA TRP A 349 12.70 -2.08 5.45
C TRP A 349 11.51 -2.76 4.74
N ARG A 350 11.36 -4.09 4.85
CA ARG A 350 10.28 -4.86 4.20
C ARG A 350 9.28 -5.48 5.17
N SER A 351 9.68 -5.75 6.41
CA SER A 351 8.87 -6.51 7.37
C SER A 351 9.17 -6.10 8.81
N THR A 352 8.18 -6.29 9.67
CA THR A 352 8.30 -6.16 11.12
C THR A 352 8.29 -7.55 11.74
N GLN A 353 9.25 -7.84 12.62
CA GLN A 353 9.30 -9.09 13.37
C GLN A 353 8.64 -8.93 14.73
N LEU A 354 7.74 -9.85 15.07
CA LEU A 354 6.97 -9.84 16.30
C LEU A 354 7.21 -11.13 17.08
N HIS A 355 7.42 -11.03 18.40
CA HIS A 355 7.49 -12.18 19.30
C HIS A 355 6.16 -12.37 20.02
N THR A 356 5.54 -13.53 19.87
CA THR A 356 4.23 -13.82 20.47
C THR A 356 4.35 -14.33 21.90
N LEU A 357 3.24 -14.30 22.65
CA LEU A 357 3.15 -14.91 23.98
C LEU A 357 3.37 -16.43 23.96
N LYS A 358 3.15 -17.08 22.81
CA LYS A 358 3.44 -18.51 22.60
C LYS A 358 4.92 -18.79 22.35
N ASN A 359 5.78 -17.77 22.49
CA ASN A 359 7.21 -17.84 22.24
C ASN A 359 7.58 -18.12 20.77
N GLU A 360 6.81 -17.57 19.82
CA GLU A 360 7.04 -17.72 18.38
C GLU A 360 7.47 -16.38 17.76
N ILE A 361 8.24 -16.41 16.66
CA ILE A 361 8.55 -15.21 15.86
C ILE A 361 7.65 -15.17 14.63
N ILE A 362 6.84 -14.13 14.51
CA ILE A 362 6.01 -13.85 13.34
C ILE A 362 6.67 -12.73 12.54
N VAL A 363 6.92 -12.98 11.25
CA VAL A 363 7.45 -11.98 10.32
C VAL A 363 6.29 -11.42 9.50
N VAL A 364 5.94 -10.16 9.73
CA VAL A 364 4.79 -9.50 9.08
C VAL A 364 5.30 -8.52 8.02
N PRO A 365 4.86 -8.61 6.75
CA PRO A 365 5.20 -7.61 5.73
C PRO A 365 4.71 -6.23 6.13
N ASN A 366 5.54 -5.20 5.93
CA ASN A 366 5.18 -3.82 6.29
C ASN A 366 3.95 -3.33 5.54
N LYS A 367 3.79 -3.75 4.27
CA LYS A 367 2.60 -3.45 3.45
C LYS A 367 1.30 -3.90 4.14
N LEU A 368 1.31 -5.07 4.80
CA LEU A 368 0.15 -5.59 5.53
C LEU A 368 -0.14 -4.74 6.77
N LEU A 369 0.88 -4.40 7.56
CA LEU A 369 0.71 -3.59 8.77
C LEU A 369 0.23 -2.16 8.47
N THR A 370 0.56 -1.61 7.30
CA THR A 370 0.04 -0.31 6.87
C THR A 370 -1.38 -0.37 6.30
N SER A 371 -1.86 -1.55 5.89
CA SER A 371 -3.20 -1.71 5.30
C SER A 371 -4.28 -2.12 6.29
N VAL A 372 -3.91 -2.59 7.48
CA VAL A 372 -4.85 -3.04 8.52
C VAL A 372 -4.79 -2.12 9.75
N GLN A 373 -5.82 -2.17 10.58
CA GLN A 373 -5.79 -1.48 11.86
C GLN A 373 -4.80 -2.16 12.81
N VAL A 374 -3.77 -1.42 13.22
CA VAL A 374 -2.80 -1.85 14.23
C VAL A 374 -3.05 -1.08 15.53
N THR A 375 -3.26 -1.81 16.62
CA THR A 375 -3.41 -1.23 17.96
C THR A 375 -2.08 -1.33 18.69
N ASN A 376 -1.43 -0.18 18.96
CA ASN A 376 -0.30 -0.13 19.87
C ASN A 376 -0.81 -0.25 21.31
N MET A 377 -0.44 -1.33 21.99
CA MET A 377 -0.88 -1.59 23.35
C MET A 377 0.03 -0.92 24.38
N SER A 378 1.27 -0.56 24.02
CA SER A 378 2.27 0.02 24.93
C SER A 378 2.20 1.54 25.06
N ARG A 379 1.33 2.22 24.29
CA ARG A 379 1.19 3.68 24.26
C ARG A 379 -0.28 4.09 24.38
N PRO A 380 -0.60 5.28 24.96
CA PRO A 380 0.34 6.29 25.50
C PRO A 380 0.94 5.90 26.85
N GLN A 381 0.24 5.10 27.66
CA GLN A 381 0.73 4.62 28.93
C GLN A 381 1.01 3.13 28.83
N ARG A 382 2.08 2.66 29.50
CA ARG A 382 2.53 1.26 29.44
C ARG A 382 1.70 0.30 30.28
N TRP A 383 0.60 0.77 30.85
CA TRP A 383 -0.31 -0.08 31.60
C TRP A 383 -1.55 -0.42 30.81
N HIS A 384 -2.00 -1.66 30.98
CA HIS A 384 -3.10 -2.24 30.24
C HIS A 384 -4.24 -2.50 31.21
N ARG A 385 -5.44 -2.04 30.85
CA ARG A 385 -6.64 -2.37 31.61
C ARG A 385 -7.06 -3.80 31.28
N ARG A 386 -7.16 -4.63 32.30
CA ARG A 386 -7.73 -5.98 32.27
C ARG A 386 -9.01 -5.99 33.09
N PHE A 387 -9.84 -6.98 32.85
CA PHE A 387 -11.03 -7.20 33.64
C PHE A 387 -11.31 -8.69 33.80
N ILE A 388 -11.93 -9.04 34.92
CA ILE A 388 -12.52 -10.35 35.12
C ILE A 388 -13.99 -10.19 35.50
N THR A 389 -14.80 -11.16 35.09
CA THR A 389 -16.25 -11.19 35.36
C THR A 389 -16.53 -12.19 36.46
N ILE A 390 -17.29 -11.80 37.48
CA ILE A 390 -17.67 -12.64 38.61
C ILE A 390 -19.15 -12.49 38.90
N GLY A 391 -19.88 -13.61 38.99
CA GLY A 391 -21.25 -13.65 39.50
C GLY A 391 -21.27 -13.78 41.02
N LEU A 392 -22.08 -12.94 41.70
CA LEU A 392 -22.28 -12.99 43.15
C LEU A 392 -23.77 -13.13 43.51
N PRO A 393 -24.13 -13.69 44.67
CA PRO A 393 -25.53 -13.95 45.04
C PRO A 393 -26.37 -12.67 45.15
N TYR A 394 -27.66 -12.77 44.83
CA TYR A 394 -28.62 -11.66 44.95
C TYR A 394 -28.77 -11.10 46.37
N GLY A 395 -28.58 -11.94 47.39
CA GLY A 395 -28.65 -11.52 48.79
C GLY A 395 -27.46 -10.67 49.27
N ALA A 396 -26.39 -10.54 48.46
CA ALA A 396 -25.19 -9.83 48.86
C ALA A 396 -25.27 -8.33 48.50
N ALA A 397 -25.06 -7.46 49.49
CA ALA A 397 -25.12 -6.01 49.30
C ALA A 397 -24.09 -5.51 48.26
N PRO A 398 -24.50 -4.81 47.17
CA PRO A 398 -23.61 -4.50 46.05
C PRO A 398 -22.35 -3.71 46.39
N ASN A 399 -22.45 -2.72 47.29
CA ASN A 399 -21.29 -1.91 47.68
C ASN A 399 -20.26 -2.72 48.46
N ARG A 400 -20.71 -3.66 49.29
CA ARG A 400 -19.83 -4.59 50.00
C ARG A 400 -19.12 -5.54 49.03
N CYS A 401 -19.85 -6.05 48.04
CA CYS A 401 -19.28 -6.88 46.96
C CYS A 401 -18.16 -6.16 46.21
N LYS A 402 -18.42 -4.91 45.77
CA LYS A 402 -17.41 -4.08 45.07
C LYS A 402 -16.16 -3.88 45.91
N GLN A 403 -16.29 -3.50 47.18
CA GLN A 403 -15.16 -3.33 48.10
C GLN A 403 -14.32 -4.61 48.25
N ILE A 404 -14.97 -5.76 48.38
CA ILE A 404 -14.27 -7.06 48.50
C ILE A 404 -13.49 -7.35 47.21
N LEU A 405 -14.11 -7.20 46.03
CA LEU A 405 -13.47 -7.43 44.74
C LEU A 405 -12.28 -6.47 44.50
N GLU A 406 -12.46 -5.18 44.81
CA GLU A 406 -11.40 -4.17 44.69
C GLU A 406 -10.22 -4.44 45.62
N SER A 407 -10.49 -4.89 46.84
CA SER A 407 -9.44 -5.29 47.78
C SER A 407 -8.69 -6.54 47.30
N ALA A 408 -9.39 -7.50 46.70
CA ALA A 408 -8.81 -8.74 46.16
C ALA A 408 -7.91 -8.51 44.93
N ALA A 409 -8.20 -7.50 44.11
CA ALA A 409 -7.38 -7.12 42.96
C ALA A 409 -6.00 -6.55 43.33
N ARG A 410 -5.78 -6.14 44.58
CA ARG A 410 -4.49 -5.60 45.04
C ARG A 410 -3.50 -6.75 45.27
N THR A 411 -2.91 -7.23 44.18
CA THR A 411 -1.92 -8.31 44.17
C THR A 411 -0.63 -7.90 43.45
N SER A 412 0.41 -8.72 43.58
CA SER A 412 1.65 -8.54 42.85
C SER A 412 1.41 -8.54 41.34
N GLY A 413 1.89 -7.52 40.64
CA GLY A 413 1.70 -7.32 39.19
C GLY A 413 0.54 -6.39 38.82
N VAL A 414 -0.38 -6.10 39.75
CA VAL A 414 -1.43 -5.09 39.58
C VAL A 414 -0.97 -3.74 40.09
N ILE A 415 -1.16 -2.70 39.27
CA ILE A 415 -0.75 -1.34 39.58
C ILE A 415 -1.74 -0.72 40.58
N SER A 416 -1.21 0.09 41.50
CA SER A 416 -2.01 0.76 42.53
C SER A 416 -2.61 2.10 42.07
N ASN A 417 -2.02 2.77 41.09
CA ASN A 417 -2.53 3.98 40.46
C ASN A 417 -2.39 3.89 38.92
N PRO A 418 -3.48 3.75 38.15
CA PRO A 418 -4.87 3.80 38.59
C PRO A 418 -5.27 2.62 39.48
N ALA A 419 -6.13 2.87 40.46
CA ALA A 419 -6.61 1.84 41.39
C ALA A 419 -7.60 0.87 40.68
N PRO A 420 -7.63 -0.42 41.09
CA PRO A 420 -8.65 -1.33 40.62
C PRO A 420 -10.04 -0.89 41.11
N PHE A 421 -11.06 -1.11 40.30
CA PHE A 421 -12.44 -0.74 40.62
C PHE A 421 -13.41 -1.81 40.10
N ALA A 422 -14.53 -2.02 40.80
CA ALA A 422 -15.55 -2.99 40.44
C ALA A 422 -16.87 -2.30 40.05
N THR A 423 -17.47 -2.74 38.95
CA THR A 423 -18.82 -2.30 38.53
C THR A 423 -19.79 -3.48 38.53
N MET A 424 -21.06 -3.18 38.79
CA MET A 424 -22.15 -4.11 38.49
C MET A 424 -22.43 -4.02 36.99
N LEU A 425 -22.52 -5.15 36.32
CA LEU A 425 -22.79 -5.25 34.89
C LEU A 425 -24.27 -5.51 34.62
N ALA A 426 -24.84 -6.53 35.27
CA ALA A 426 -26.20 -6.98 35.02
C ALA A 426 -26.76 -7.81 36.20
N PHE A 427 -28.08 -7.98 36.22
CA PHE A 427 -28.78 -8.98 37.02
C PHE A 427 -29.04 -10.19 36.11
N ASP A 428 -28.26 -11.27 36.25
CA ASP A 428 -28.37 -12.51 35.44
C ASP A 428 -29.16 -13.60 36.17
N ASP A 429 -29.60 -14.64 35.48
CA ASP A 429 -30.51 -15.69 35.97
C ASP A 429 -30.20 -16.27 37.36
N HIS A 430 -28.92 -16.34 37.73
CA HIS A 430 -28.47 -16.98 38.98
C HIS A 430 -27.57 -16.09 39.85
N SER A 431 -27.20 -14.91 39.36
CA SER A 431 -26.26 -14.04 40.06
C SER A 431 -26.34 -12.59 39.59
N ILE A 432 -25.95 -11.67 40.45
CA ILE A 432 -25.58 -10.32 40.04
C ILE A 432 -24.15 -10.38 39.49
N THR A 433 -23.98 -10.00 38.22
CA THR A 433 -22.69 -10.06 37.55
C THR A 433 -21.91 -8.77 37.75
N TYR A 434 -20.66 -8.90 38.18
CA TYR A 434 -19.73 -7.81 38.40
C TYR A 434 -18.54 -7.92 37.44
N GLN A 435 -18.05 -6.78 36.97
CA GLN A 435 -16.76 -6.67 36.30
C GLN A 435 -15.77 -5.97 37.21
N LEU A 436 -14.66 -6.64 37.50
CA LEU A 436 -13.54 -6.12 38.26
C LEU A 436 -12.43 -5.68 37.30
N PHE A 437 -12.20 -4.38 37.21
CA PHE A 437 -11.15 -3.78 36.39
C PHE A 437 -9.86 -3.58 37.20
N PHE A 438 -8.72 -3.89 36.58
CA PHE A 438 -7.40 -3.68 37.15
C PHE A 438 -6.38 -3.41 36.05
N TYR A 439 -5.22 -2.89 36.42
CA TYR A 439 -4.21 -2.41 35.49
C TYR A 439 -2.89 -3.15 35.69
N ILE A 440 -2.26 -3.59 34.61
CA ILE A 440 -0.98 -4.34 34.63
C ILE A 440 0.04 -3.68 33.70
N THR A 441 1.34 -3.74 34.01
CA THR A 441 2.41 -3.27 33.10
C THR A 441 3.06 -4.39 32.28
N GLN A 442 3.01 -5.63 32.78
CA GLN A 442 3.67 -6.80 32.18
C GLN A 442 2.61 -7.62 31.44
N ILE A 443 2.30 -7.23 30.20
CA ILE A 443 1.31 -7.94 29.39
C ILE A 443 1.72 -9.39 29.12
N GLU A 444 3.02 -9.69 29.16
CA GLU A 444 3.55 -11.05 29.01
C GLU A 444 3.05 -12.01 30.08
N ARG A 445 2.72 -11.48 31.27
CA ARG A 445 2.33 -12.26 32.44
C ARG A 445 0.85 -12.09 32.77
N TYR A 446 0.05 -11.56 31.84
CA TYR A 446 -1.34 -11.26 32.13
C TYR A 446 -2.08 -12.50 32.66
N GLU A 447 -1.87 -13.69 32.07
CA GLU A 447 -2.50 -14.94 32.51
C GLU A 447 -2.19 -15.27 33.97
N THR A 448 -0.92 -15.18 34.37
CA THR A 448 -0.48 -15.41 35.76
C THR A 448 -1.06 -14.38 36.72
N ILE A 449 -1.13 -13.10 36.31
CA ILE A 449 -1.68 -12.04 37.16
C ILE A 449 -3.19 -12.22 37.31
N GLU A 450 -3.91 -12.50 36.23
CA GLU A 450 -5.35 -12.73 36.30
C GLU A 450 -5.70 -13.96 37.12
N ASP A 451 -4.92 -15.04 37.02
CA ASP A 451 -5.06 -16.23 37.89
C ASP A 451 -4.88 -15.86 39.37
N GLN A 452 -3.85 -15.09 39.70
CA GLN A 452 -3.62 -14.65 41.07
C GLN A 452 -4.76 -13.74 41.58
N VAL A 453 -5.29 -12.86 40.74
CA VAL A 453 -6.46 -12.03 41.08
C VAL A 453 -7.68 -12.90 41.31
N ARG A 454 -7.99 -13.86 40.43
CA ARG A 454 -9.12 -14.80 40.59
C ARG A 454 -8.98 -15.62 41.87
N THR A 455 -7.79 -16.11 42.15
CA THR A 455 -7.46 -16.85 43.38
C THR A 455 -7.68 -16.00 44.63
N ASN A 456 -7.20 -14.76 44.63
CA ASN A 456 -7.41 -13.83 45.74
C ASN A 456 -8.88 -13.47 45.93
N VAL A 457 -9.61 -13.26 44.84
CA VAL A 457 -11.07 -13.03 44.87
C VAL A 457 -11.76 -14.20 45.55
N TRP A 458 -11.42 -15.44 45.19
CA TRP A 458 -11.99 -16.63 45.83
C TRP A 458 -11.77 -16.64 47.34
N TYR A 459 -10.53 -16.41 47.81
CA TYR A 459 -10.23 -16.39 49.25
C TYR A 459 -10.95 -15.25 49.99
N GLN A 460 -11.01 -14.05 49.40
CA GLN A 460 -11.66 -12.90 50.01
C GLN A 460 -13.19 -13.07 50.09
N LEU A 461 -13.81 -13.61 49.03
CA LEU A 461 -15.23 -13.95 49.04
C LEU A 461 -15.52 -15.00 50.13
N LYS A 462 -14.69 -16.04 50.22
CA LYS A 462 -14.86 -17.10 51.21
C LYS A 462 -14.76 -16.57 52.65
N ARG A 463 -13.80 -15.68 52.95
CA ARG A 463 -13.67 -15.02 54.26
C ARG A 463 -14.83 -14.07 54.58
N ALA A 464 -15.40 -13.45 53.56
CA ALA A 464 -16.55 -12.57 53.69
C ALA A 464 -17.89 -13.33 53.86
N GLY A 465 -17.88 -14.67 53.79
CA GLY A 465 -19.08 -15.50 53.86
C GLY A 465 -19.91 -15.50 52.56
N LEU A 466 -19.32 -15.07 51.45
CA LEU A 466 -19.96 -15.06 50.14
C LEU A 466 -19.57 -16.32 49.35
N SER A 467 -20.55 -17.08 48.88
CA SER A 467 -20.34 -18.16 47.93
C SER A 467 -20.55 -17.67 46.50
N VAL A 468 -19.83 -18.29 45.54
CA VAL A 468 -20.18 -18.14 44.12
C VAL A 468 -21.43 -18.99 43.86
N PRO A 469 -22.54 -18.41 43.37
CA PRO A 469 -23.79 -19.13 43.21
C PRO A 469 -23.68 -20.20 42.12
N PHE A 470 -24.24 -21.36 42.40
CA PHE A 470 -24.60 -22.36 41.38
C PHE A 470 -25.92 -21.94 40.73
N PRO A 471 -26.32 -22.54 39.58
CA PRO A 471 -27.64 -22.31 39.02
C PRO A 471 -28.75 -22.45 40.07
N ILE A 472 -29.48 -21.37 40.32
CA ILE A 472 -30.57 -21.33 41.31
C ILE A 472 -31.89 -21.51 40.57
N ARG A 473 -32.79 -22.32 41.13
CA ARG A 473 -34.17 -22.47 40.64
C ARG A 473 -35.12 -22.40 41.81
N ASP A 474 -36.11 -21.53 41.70
CA ASP A 474 -37.24 -21.52 42.62
C ASP A 474 -38.24 -22.59 42.16
N VAL A 475 -38.45 -23.60 43.01
CA VAL A 475 -39.45 -24.66 42.78
C VAL A 475 -40.64 -24.37 43.69
N THR A 476 -41.72 -23.85 43.08
CA THR A 476 -43.00 -23.69 43.79
C THR A 476 -43.76 -25.01 43.69
N VAL A 477 -43.76 -25.79 44.78
CA VAL A 477 -44.50 -27.05 44.85
C VAL A 477 -45.95 -26.73 45.20
N HIS A 478 -46.83 -26.75 44.20
CA HIS A 478 -48.27 -26.72 44.42
C HIS A 478 -48.74 -28.14 44.80
N GLN A 479 -48.99 -28.40 46.09
CA GLN A 479 -49.75 -29.58 46.47
C GLN A 479 -51.20 -29.39 46.04
N ALA A 480 -51.58 -30.01 44.92
CA ALA A 480 -52.98 -30.29 44.64
C ALA A 480 -53.41 -31.38 45.63
N THR A 481 -53.83 -30.96 46.82
CA THR A 481 -54.50 -31.87 47.76
C THR A 481 -55.73 -32.42 47.04
N ALA A 482 -55.98 -33.74 47.14
CA ALA A 482 -57.15 -34.38 46.53
C ALA A 482 -58.45 -33.61 46.87
N ASP A 483 -58.52 -33.06 48.08
CA ASP A 483 -59.60 -32.21 48.57
C ASP A 483 -59.83 -30.94 47.72
N LYS A 484 -58.78 -30.29 47.20
CA LYS A 484 -58.94 -29.07 46.38
C LYS A 484 -59.46 -29.38 44.98
N GLU A 485 -59.03 -30.50 44.41
CA GLU A 485 -59.51 -30.95 43.12
C GLU A 485 -60.96 -31.44 43.22
N GLU A 486 -61.32 -32.14 44.29
CA GLU A 486 -62.70 -32.55 44.55
C GLU A 486 -63.62 -31.34 44.79
N MET A 487 -63.16 -30.35 45.57
CA MET A 487 -63.91 -29.09 45.76
C MET A 487 -64.10 -28.34 44.44
N ARG A 488 -63.05 -28.23 43.61
CA ARG A 488 -63.15 -27.59 42.29
C ARG A 488 -64.15 -28.31 41.38
N ARG A 489 -64.16 -29.66 41.37
CA ARG A 489 -65.13 -30.44 40.60
C ARG A 489 -66.55 -30.21 41.07
N LYS A 490 -66.78 -30.19 42.39
CA LYS A 490 -68.09 -29.88 42.98
C LYS A 490 -68.55 -28.46 42.64
N GLU A 491 -67.65 -27.47 42.70
CA GLU A 491 -67.93 -26.09 42.33
C GLU A 491 -68.32 -25.95 40.85
N VAL A 492 -67.59 -26.62 39.95
CA VAL A 492 -67.90 -26.61 38.51
C VAL A 492 -69.24 -27.30 38.24
N LEU A 493 -69.50 -28.44 38.88
CA LEU A 493 -70.78 -29.15 38.74
C LEU A 493 -71.95 -28.27 39.22
N ALA A 494 -71.83 -27.64 40.40
CA ALA A 494 -72.84 -26.74 40.93
C ALA A 494 -73.09 -25.53 40.01
N ALA A 495 -72.04 -24.97 39.40
CA ALA A 495 -72.17 -23.87 38.43
C ALA A 495 -72.93 -24.31 37.16
N ARG A 496 -72.71 -25.54 36.68
CA ARG A 496 -73.41 -26.11 35.53
C ARG A 496 -74.88 -26.39 35.83
N VAL A 497 -75.20 -26.96 36.99
CA VAL A 497 -76.59 -27.13 37.44
C VAL A 497 -77.30 -25.77 37.53
N THR A 498 -76.62 -24.76 38.07
CA THR A 498 -77.14 -23.38 38.14
C THR A 498 -77.36 -22.75 36.77
N ALA A 499 -76.58 -23.14 35.76
CA ALA A 499 -76.80 -22.71 34.38
C ALA A 499 -78.05 -23.37 33.78
N LEU A 500 -78.22 -24.68 33.98
CA LEU A 500 -79.39 -25.42 33.49
C LEU A 500 -80.71 -24.88 34.04
N THR A 501 -80.74 -24.46 35.31
CA THR A 501 -81.96 -23.85 35.91
C THR A 501 -82.32 -22.49 35.32
N GLN A 502 -81.39 -21.81 34.65
CA GLN A 502 -81.64 -20.54 33.96
C GLN A 502 -82.18 -20.74 32.54
N ILE A 503 -82.19 -21.96 32.02
CA ILE A 503 -82.65 -22.29 30.67
C ILE A 503 -84.13 -22.73 30.75
N PRO A 504 -85.10 -21.90 30.31
CA PRO A 504 -86.52 -22.16 30.59
C PRO A 504 -87.09 -23.41 29.93
N PHE A 505 -86.59 -23.84 28.77
CA PHE A 505 -87.06 -25.08 28.15
C PHE A 505 -86.55 -26.34 28.87
N LEU A 506 -85.57 -26.20 29.77
CA LEU A 506 -85.06 -27.28 30.62
C LEU A 506 -85.72 -27.29 32.01
N ALA A 507 -86.70 -26.40 32.26
CA ALA A 507 -87.45 -26.37 33.51
C ALA A 507 -88.21 -27.68 33.84
N PRO A 508 -88.69 -28.47 32.85
CA PRO A 508 -89.29 -29.78 33.11
C PRO A 508 -88.37 -30.82 33.74
N LEU A 509 -87.04 -30.66 33.62
CA LEU A 509 -86.08 -31.57 34.20
C LEU A 509 -86.13 -31.48 35.74
N ASP A 510 -86.08 -32.63 36.41
CA ASP A 510 -85.93 -32.66 37.86
C ASP A 510 -84.48 -32.38 38.30
N GLU A 511 -84.21 -32.43 39.60
CA GLU A 511 -82.88 -32.15 40.11
C GLU A 511 -81.86 -33.23 39.72
N TYR A 512 -82.29 -34.49 39.67
CA TYR A 512 -81.42 -35.62 39.32
C TYR A 512 -81.02 -35.56 37.84
N GLU A 513 -81.98 -35.30 36.96
CA GLU A 513 -81.78 -35.16 35.52
C GLU A 513 -80.89 -33.96 35.18
N ARG A 514 -81.05 -32.83 35.90
CA ARG A 514 -80.15 -31.67 35.77
C ARG A 514 -78.73 -31.98 36.21
N GLU A 515 -78.54 -32.70 37.30
CA GLU A 515 -77.20 -33.12 37.75
C GLU A 515 -76.54 -34.05 36.73
N GLU A 516 -77.30 -34.98 36.13
CA GLU A 516 -76.82 -35.90 35.10
C GLU A 516 -76.37 -35.18 33.82
N LEU A 517 -77.15 -34.19 33.39
CA LEU A 517 -76.84 -33.36 32.23
C LEU A 517 -75.65 -32.44 32.53
N ALA A 518 -75.60 -31.85 33.72
CA ALA A 518 -74.48 -31.01 34.17
C ALA A 518 -73.15 -31.78 34.24
N ALA A 519 -73.18 -33.06 34.61
CA ALA A 519 -71.99 -33.90 34.60
C ALA A 519 -71.42 -34.10 33.18
N ARG A 520 -72.28 -34.08 32.15
CA ARG A 520 -71.91 -34.30 30.73
C ARG A 520 -71.63 -33.02 29.94
N MET A 521 -71.96 -31.85 30.48
CA MET A 521 -71.61 -30.56 29.87
C MET A 521 -70.10 -30.39 29.72
N ARG A 522 -69.66 -29.70 28.67
CA ARG A 522 -68.27 -29.23 28.52
C ARG A 522 -68.19 -27.71 28.68
N GLU A 523 -66.97 -27.20 28.88
CA GLU A 523 -66.69 -25.76 28.93
C GLU A 523 -65.85 -25.40 27.71
N ASP A 524 -66.36 -24.51 26.86
CA ASP A 524 -65.66 -24.02 25.67
C ASP A 524 -65.34 -22.52 25.84
N GLN A 525 -64.21 -22.08 25.27
CA GLN A 525 -63.73 -20.70 25.35
C GLN A 525 -63.44 -20.19 23.95
N TYR A 526 -63.91 -18.97 23.65
CA TYR A 526 -63.71 -18.30 22.37
C TYR A 526 -63.14 -16.90 22.61
N GLY A 527 -62.16 -16.50 21.79
CA GLY A 527 -61.59 -15.16 21.84
C GLY A 527 -62.56 -14.13 21.26
N GLY A 528 -62.37 -12.84 21.57
CA GLY A 528 -63.19 -11.78 20.98
C GLY A 528 -63.14 -11.73 19.44
N SER A 529 -64.29 -11.48 18.81
CA SER A 529 -64.50 -11.49 17.34
C SER A 529 -64.40 -12.86 16.66
N GLU A 530 -64.37 -13.95 17.44
CA GLU A 530 -64.38 -15.32 16.94
C GLU A 530 -65.81 -15.79 16.65
N THR A 531 -66.01 -16.41 15.49
CA THR A 531 -67.32 -16.96 15.11
C THR A 531 -67.48 -18.35 15.73
N ILE A 532 -68.55 -18.53 16.50
CA ILE A 532 -68.87 -19.80 17.16
C ILE A 532 -69.57 -20.75 16.17
N VAL A 533 -70.56 -20.23 15.44
CA VAL A 533 -71.29 -20.98 14.40
C VAL A 533 -71.69 -20.04 13.26
N ASN A 534 -71.62 -20.49 12.00
CA ASN A 534 -72.16 -19.74 10.86
C ASN A 534 -73.61 -20.12 10.53
N GLN A 535 -74.37 -19.15 10.02
CA GLN A 535 -75.70 -19.40 9.48
C GLN A 535 -75.66 -20.50 8.40
N GLY A 536 -76.54 -21.48 8.52
CA GLY A 536 -76.63 -22.64 7.62
C GLY A 536 -75.69 -23.79 7.95
N GLU A 537 -74.78 -23.62 8.92
CA GLU A 537 -73.97 -24.70 9.47
C GLU A 537 -74.78 -25.53 10.46
N ARG A 538 -74.42 -26.81 10.55
CA ARG A 538 -75.02 -27.74 11.49
C ARG A 538 -74.13 -27.79 12.73
N ASP A 539 -74.67 -27.38 13.85
CA ASP A 539 -73.99 -27.42 15.14
C ASP A 539 -75.00 -27.88 16.20
N ASP A 540 -75.06 -29.18 16.42
CA ASP A 540 -76.07 -29.82 17.28
C ASP A 540 -75.74 -29.62 18.78
N CYS A 541 -75.43 -28.37 19.16
CA CYS A 541 -75.03 -27.94 20.49
C CYS A 541 -75.88 -26.77 20.98
N LEU A 542 -76.11 -26.72 22.29
CA LEU A 542 -76.63 -25.57 23.01
C LEU A 542 -75.50 -24.92 23.80
N TYR A 543 -75.37 -23.61 23.68
CA TYR A 543 -74.37 -22.82 24.39
C TYR A 543 -75.03 -21.93 25.42
N PHE A 544 -74.62 -22.06 26.68
CA PHE A 544 -75.00 -21.16 27.77
C PHE A 544 -73.85 -20.23 28.11
N ILE A 545 -74.08 -18.92 28.13
CA ILE A 545 -73.04 -17.90 28.29
C ILE A 545 -72.70 -17.73 29.78
N GLN A 546 -71.54 -18.22 30.20
CA GLN A 546 -71.04 -18.02 31.57
C GLN A 546 -70.40 -16.64 31.73
N GLU A 547 -69.67 -16.18 30.71
CA GLU A 547 -68.96 -14.91 30.69
C GLU A 547 -68.78 -14.43 29.24
N GLY A 548 -68.75 -13.11 29.05
CA GLY A 548 -68.57 -12.48 27.73
C GLY A 548 -69.87 -12.02 27.07
N GLU A 549 -69.72 -11.34 25.93
CA GLU A 549 -70.81 -10.84 25.09
C GLU A 549 -70.73 -11.42 23.69
N VAL A 550 -71.89 -11.75 23.12
CA VAL A 550 -72.02 -12.40 21.82
C VAL A 550 -73.08 -11.69 20.98
N GLU A 551 -72.78 -11.45 19.71
CA GLU A 551 -73.74 -10.93 18.74
C GLU A 551 -74.31 -12.04 17.85
N VAL A 552 -75.61 -11.97 17.59
CA VAL A 552 -76.32 -12.85 16.66
C VAL A 552 -76.60 -12.09 15.38
N LEU A 553 -76.18 -12.62 14.24
CA LEU A 553 -76.16 -11.98 12.93
C LEU A 553 -76.95 -12.84 11.92
N VAL A 554 -77.88 -12.23 11.17
CA VAL A 554 -78.61 -12.93 10.09
C VAL A 554 -78.38 -12.23 8.75
N SER A 555 -78.09 -13.04 7.73
CA SER A 555 -77.96 -12.61 6.35
C SER A 555 -79.24 -12.97 5.59
N GLY A 556 -79.90 -11.96 4.99
CA GLY A 556 -81.05 -12.18 4.11
C GLY A 556 -80.64 -12.59 2.69
N PRO A 557 -81.55 -13.15 1.89
CA PRO A 557 -81.26 -13.70 0.55
C PRO A 557 -80.74 -12.67 -0.47
N THR A 558 -80.99 -11.38 -0.25
CA THR A 558 -80.62 -10.27 -1.14
C THR A 558 -79.64 -9.27 -0.53
N SER A 559 -79.21 -9.44 0.72
CA SER A 559 -78.36 -8.49 1.44
C SER A 559 -76.92 -9.00 1.61
N THR A 560 -75.93 -8.21 1.17
CA THR A 560 -74.49 -8.51 1.32
C THR A 560 -73.89 -8.18 2.69
N ARG A 561 -74.64 -7.52 3.58
CA ARG A 561 -74.20 -7.26 4.96
C ARG A 561 -75.12 -7.96 5.97
N PRO A 562 -74.56 -8.75 6.91
CA PRO A 562 -75.35 -9.38 7.96
C PRO A 562 -75.96 -8.32 8.88
N ARG A 563 -77.23 -8.51 9.26
CA ARG A 563 -77.96 -7.66 10.20
C ARG A 563 -77.86 -8.25 11.61
N ARG A 564 -77.48 -7.44 12.59
CA ARG A 564 -77.46 -7.85 14.01
C ARG A 564 -78.89 -7.98 14.53
N MET A 565 -79.25 -9.18 14.97
CA MET A 565 -80.57 -9.53 15.50
C MET A 565 -80.65 -9.41 17.01
N ALA A 566 -79.61 -9.85 17.72
CA ALA A 566 -79.57 -9.83 19.17
C ALA A 566 -78.13 -9.63 19.67
N LEU A 567 -78.04 -9.13 20.91
CA LEU A 567 -76.83 -9.14 21.72
C LEU A 567 -77.14 -9.99 22.95
N LEU A 568 -76.38 -11.05 23.16
CA LEU A 568 -76.52 -12.00 24.25
C LEU A 568 -75.35 -11.85 25.21
N GLY A 569 -75.63 -11.89 26.51
CA GLY A 569 -74.63 -11.76 27.57
C GLY A 569 -74.72 -12.89 28.58
N ARG A 570 -74.02 -12.74 29.71
CA ARG A 570 -74.01 -13.72 30.79
C ARG A 570 -75.44 -14.09 31.23
N GLY A 571 -75.73 -15.40 31.25
CA GLY A 571 -77.04 -15.95 31.60
C GLY A 571 -77.95 -16.24 30.39
N ASP A 572 -77.64 -15.68 29.23
CA ASP A 572 -78.33 -16.00 27.98
C ASP A 572 -77.78 -17.31 27.38
N PHE A 573 -78.52 -17.87 26.42
CA PHE A 573 -78.15 -19.08 25.69
C PHE A 573 -78.57 -19.00 24.22
N PHE A 574 -78.01 -19.86 23.37
CA PHE A 574 -78.40 -20.02 21.97
C PHE A 574 -78.14 -21.46 21.49
N GLY A 575 -78.77 -21.84 20.38
CA GLY A 575 -78.63 -23.17 19.78
C GLY A 575 -79.73 -24.16 20.16
N GLU A 576 -80.80 -23.72 20.84
CA GLU A 576 -81.91 -24.59 21.28
C GLU A 576 -82.55 -25.38 20.13
N MET A 577 -82.79 -24.74 18.99
CA MET A 577 -83.43 -25.37 17.83
C MET A 577 -82.50 -26.41 17.19
N SER A 578 -81.20 -26.11 17.11
CA SER A 578 -80.20 -27.02 16.57
C SER A 578 -80.04 -28.25 17.46
N LEU A 579 -79.97 -28.06 18.78
CA LEU A 579 -79.91 -29.16 19.75
C LEU A 579 -81.17 -30.05 19.67
N MET A 580 -82.35 -29.46 19.57
CA MET A 580 -83.63 -30.17 19.75
C MET A 580 -84.18 -30.78 18.46
N THR A 581 -84.00 -30.12 17.32
CA THR A 581 -84.64 -30.50 16.05
C THR A 581 -83.63 -30.93 14.97
N GLY A 582 -82.33 -30.78 15.25
CA GLY A 582 -81.26 -31.05 14.30
C GLY A 582 -81.23 -30.11 13.09
N GLU A 583 -81.92 -28.97 13.19
CA GLU A 583 -81.94 -27.91 12.19
C GLU A 583 -80.56 -27.26 12.02
N ARG A 584 -80.37 -26.64 10.85
CA ARG A 584 -79.18 -25.80 10.63
C ARG A 584 -79.35 -24.48 11.36
N SER A 585 -78.23 -23.88 11.76
CA SER A 585 -78.23 -22.60 12.47
C SER A 585 -78.89 -21.50 11.64
N ASN A 586 -79.93 -20.87 12.18
CA ASN A 586 -80.68 -19.80 11.51
C ASN A 586 -79.94 -18.45 11.52
N ALA A 587 -78.83 -18.34 12.25
CA ALA A 587 -78.00 -17.15 12.37
C ALA A 587 -76.52 -17.50 12.55
N THR A 588 -75.63 -16.57 12.20
CA THR A 588 -74.22 -16.59 12.58
C THR A 588 -74.08 -16.01 13.99
N VAL A 589 -73.34 -16.68 14.85
CA VAL A 589 -73.10 -16.24 16.24
C VAL A 589 -71.61 -15.95 16.42
N ARG A 590 -71.28 -14.74 16.87
CA ARG A 590 -69.89 -14.27 17.00
C ARG A 590 -69.67 -13.57 18.33
N THR A 591 -68.55 -13.85 18.98
CA THR A 591 -68.16 -13.18 20.22
C THR A 591 -67.77 -11.71 19.98
N LEU A 592 -68.07 -10.83 20.92
CA LEU A 592 -67.56 -9.44 20.94
C LEU A 592 -66.37 -9.30 21.90
N THR A 593 -66.38 -10.06 22.98
CA THR A 593 -65.30 -10.16 23.98
C THR A 593 -64.86 -11.61 24.10
N ASP A 594 -63.76 -11.87 24.82
CA ASP A 594 -63.46 -13.23 25.26
C ASP A 594 -64.67 -13.78 26.04
N ALA A 595 -65.11 -14.98 25.65
CA ALA A 595 -66.35 -15.55 26.14
C ALA A 595 -66.18 -17.02 26.54
N ARG A 596 -66.88 -17.41 27.61
CA ARG A 596 -66.87 -18.77 28.16
C ARG A 596 -68.29 -19.33 28.18
N PHE A 597 -68.42 -20.57 27.74
CA PHE A 597 -69.70 -21.23 27.56
C PHE A 597 -69.73 -22.55 28.28
N PHE A 598 -70.88 -22.89 28.86
CA PHE A 598 -71.21 -24.28 29.07
C PHE A 598 -71.94 -24.81 27.85
N VAL A 599 -71.48 -25.95 27.33
CA VAL A 599 -71.98 -26.52 26.08
C VAL A 599 -72.60 -27.88 26.34
N ILE A 600 -73.83 -28.04 25.86
CA ILE A 600 -74.57 -29.31 25.84
C ILE A 600 -74.60 -29.76 24.40
N ASP A 601 -74.04 -30.94 24.10
CA ASP A 601 -74.17 -31.54 22.78
C ASP A 601 -75.36 -32.51 22.70
N HIS A 602 -75.74 -32.84 21.46
CA HIS A 602 -76.84 -33.76 21.18
C HIS A 602 -76.72 -35.11 21.90
N ASN A 603 -75.52 -35.68 22.03
CA ASN A 603 -75.36 -36.98 22.69
C ASN A 603 -75.60 -36.86 24.20
N ALA A 604 -75.04 -35.83 24.84
CA ALA A 604 -75.24 -35.54 26.25
C ALA A 604 -76.72 -35.36 26.59
N PHE A 605 -77.46 -34.66 25.70
CA PHE A 605 -78.89 -34.45 25.88
C PHE A 605 -79.72 -35.71 25.60
N ARG A 606 -79.39 -36.46 24.53
CA ARG A 606 -80.09 -37.70 24.14
C ARG A 606 -80.04 -38.76 25.24
N GLU A 607 -78.89 -38.92 25.90
CA GLU A 607 -78.75 -39.91 26.98
C GLU A 607 -79.71 -39.64 28.13
N VAL A 608 -79.90 -38.38 28.52
CA VAL A 608 -80.85 -38.00 29.59
C VAL A 608 -82.30 -38.18 29.14
N LEU A 609 -82.61 -37.87 27.87
CA LEU A 609 -83.96 -38.03 27.32
C LEU A 609 -84.38 -39.49 27.10
N ALA A 610 -83.43 -40.40 26.83
CA ALA A 610 -83.71 -41.81 26.57
C ALA A 610 -84.38 -42.49 27.78
N ASP A 611 -84.05 -42.05 28.99
CA ASP A 611 -84.59 -42.59 30.23
C ASP A 611 -85.96 -42.00 30.58
N HIS A 612 -86.32 -40.83 30.03
CA HIS A 612 -87.51 -40.07 30.39
C HIS A 612 -88.23 -39.42 29.17
N PRO A 613 -88.85 -40.22 28.29
CA PRO A 613 -89.47 -39.75 27.04
C PRO A 613 -90.66 -38.78 27.21
N GLU A 614 -91.30 -38.76 28.38
CA GLU A 614 -92.42 -37.85 28.70
C GLU A 614 -91.98 -36.38 28.79
N ILE A 615 -90.69 -36.16 29.05
CA ILE A 615 -90.10 -34.82 29.15
C ILE A 615 -90.00 -34.16 27.77
N CYS A 616 -89.74 -34.94 26.71
CA CYS A 616 -89.68 -34.44 25.34
C CYS A 616 -90.95 -33.67 24.94
N THR A 617 -92.12 -34.18 25.34
CA THR A 617 -93.41 -33.52 25.05
C THR A 617 -93.58 -32.19 25.77
N GLN A 618 -93.06 -32.06 27.01
CA GLN A 618 -93.13 -30.81 27.78
C GLN A 618 -92.12 -29.78 27.26
N ILE A 619 -90.91 -30.23 26.93
CA ILE A 619 -89.87 -29.38 26.37
C ILE A 619 -90.28 -28.83 25.00
N ALA A 620 -90.83 -29.67 24.13
CA ALA A 620 -91.30 -29.26 22.81
C ALA A 620 -92.39 -28.17 22.88
N ALA A 621 -93.33 -28.29 23.83
CA ALA A 621 -94.36 -27.28 24.04
C ALA A 621 -93.77 -25.92 24.46
N ILE A 622 -92.77 -25.91 25.34
CA ILE A 622 -92.09 -24.67 25.78
C ILE A 622 -91.28 -24.05 24.64
N LEU A 623 -90.63 -24.87 23.81
CA LEU A 623 -89.86 -24.39 22.66
C LEU A 623 -90.75 -23.81 21.57
N ASP A 624 -91.90 -24.43 21.30
CA ASP A 624 -92.88 -23.93 20.33
C ASP A 624 -93.44 -22.56 20.76
N GLU A 625 -93.80 -22.40 22.03
CA GLU A 625 -94.24 -21.11 22.59
C GLU A 625 -93.16 -20.02 22.45
N ARG A 626 -91.88 -20.37 22.65
CA ARG A 626 -90.77 -19.42 22.54
C ARG A 626 -90.37 -19.09 21.11
N SER A 627 -90.37 -20.07 20.20
CA SER A 627 -90.10 -19.85 18.78
C SER A 627 -91.10 -18.85 18.20
N ASN A 628 -92.39 -19.06 18.49
CA ASN A 628 -93.47 -18.15 18.11
C ASN A 628 -93.29 -16.73 18.69
N SER A 629 -92.73 -16.59 19.90
CA SER A 629 -92.44 -15.28 20.54
C SER A 629 -91.23 -14.55 19.93
N MET A 630 -90.27 -15.28 19.37
CA MET A 630 -89.09 -14.74 18.70
C MET A 630 -89.41 -14.36 17.25
N GLU A 631 -90.24 -15.16 16.59
CA GLU A 631 -90.73 -14.92 15.24
C GLU A 631 -91.73 -13.75 15.16
N SER A 632 -92.55 -13.56 16.19
CA SER A 632 -93.40 -12.36 16.30
C SER A 632 -92.60 -11.05 16.47
N LYS A 633 -91.37 -11.09 17.01
CA LYS A 633 -90.42 -9.95 16.96
C LYS A 633 -89.76 -9.77 15.59
N HIS A 634 -89.70 -10.81 14.77
CA HIS A 634 -89.27 -10.76 13.37
C HIS A 634 -90.31 -10.00 12.51
N LEU A 635 -91.60 -10.16 12.84
CA LEU A 635 -92.73 -9.56 12.11
C LEU A 635 -92.92 -8.04 12.34
N GLU A 636 -92.43 -7.46 13.45
CA GLU A 636 -92.44 -5.99 13.63
C GLU A 636 -91.41 -5.24 12.75
N PHE A 637 -90.43 -5.93 12.18
CA PHE A 637 -89.34 -5.32 11.40
C PHE A 637 -89.33 -5.67 9.91
N ALA A 638 -90.24 -6.52 9.44
CA ALA A 638 -90.41 -6.87 8.03
C ALA A 638 -91.86 -6.60 7.60
N SER A 639 -92.11 -5.51 6.87
CA SER A 639 -93.42 -5.27 6.24
C SER A 639 -93.61 -6.17 5.02
N ASN A 640 -94.81 -6.75 4.91
CA ASN A 640 -95.40 -7.48 3.78
C ASN A 640 -94.82 -8.86 3.45
N GLU A 641 -95.47 -9.92 3.95
CA GLU A 641 -96.29 -10.87 3.16
C GLU A 641 -97.05 -11.82 4.11
N LEU A 642 -98.23 -12.30 3.68
CA LEU A 642 -99.17 -13.10 4.47
C LEU A 642 -98.65 -14.52 4.78
N MET A 643 -98.91 -15.02 6.00
CA MET A 643 -99.49 -16.36 6.22
C MET A 643 -99.97 -16.54 7.66
N GLN A 644 -101.16 -17.14 7.81
CA GLN A 644 -101.67 -17.66 9.08
C GLN A 644 -100.99 -19.00 9.37
N VAL A 645 -100.50 -19.20 10.59
CA VAL A 645 -100.03 -20.51 11.07
C VAL A 645 -101.04 -21.10 12.04
N SER A 646 -101.45 -22.34 11.76
CA SER A 646 -102.41 -23.16 12.50
C SER A 646 -101.68 -24.18 13.39
N SER A 647 -102.43 -24.90 14.24
CA SER A 647 -101.98 -25.93 15.19
C SER A 647 -101.28 -27.17 14.57
N GLU A 648 -100.85 -27.12 13.32
CA GLU A 648 -100.19 -28.20 12.58
C GLU A 648 -98.66 -28.20 12.75
N GLU A 649 -98.07 -27.06 13.15
CA GLU A 649 -96.61 -26.92 13.32
C GLU A 649 -96.10 -27.53 14.64
N ALA A 650 -96.89 -27.49 15.72
CA ALA A 650 -96.54 -28.08 17.00
C ALA A 650 -96.45 -29.62 16.95
N GLU A 651 -97.37 -30.28 16.23
CA GLU A 651 -97.31 -31.73 15.99
C GLU A 651 -96.12 -32.09 15.08
N ASN A 652 -95.85 -31.29 14.04
CA ASN A 652 -94.68 -31.49 13.17
C ASN A 652 -93.34 -31.28 13.91
N LEU A 653 -93.26 -30.36 14.87
CA LEU A 653 -92.07 -30.13 15.69
C LEU A 653 -91.79 -31.31 16.63
N LEU A 654 -92.84 -31.83 17.28
CA LEU A 654 -92.76 -33.01 18.16
C LEU A 654 -92.27 -34.26 17.42
N ASP A 655 -92.79 -34.52 16.22
CA ASP A 655 -92.37 -35.66 15.40
C ASP A 655 -90.91 -35.54 14.94
N ARG A 656 -90.45 -34.31 14.66
CA ARG A 656 -89.05 -34.04 14.32
C ARG A 656 -88.10 -34.23 15.51
N ILE A 657 -88.49 -33.78 16.71
CA ILE A 657 -87.71 -33.99 17.95
C ILE A 657 -87.58 -35.49 18.23
N ARG A 658 -88.69 -36.25 18.19
CA ARG A 658 -88.69 -37.70 18.39
C ARG A 658 -87.82 -38.43 17.36
N SER A 659 -87.95 -38.08 16.08
CA SER A 659 -87.11 -38.64 15.01
C SER A 659 -85.63 -38.31 15.16
N PHE A 660 -85.28 -37.13 15.69
CA PHE A 660 -83.89 -36.69 15.82
C PHE A 660 -83.18 -37.35 17.02
N PHE A 661 -83.88 -37.50 18.14
CA PHE A 661 -83.34 -38.18 19.33
C PHE A 661 -83.53 -39.70 19.31
N GLY A 662 -84.37 -40.23 18.41
CA GLY A 662 -84.65 -41.67 18.30
C GLY A 662 -85.49 -42.23 19.44
N VAL A 663 -86.39 -41.39 19.98
CA VAL A 663 -87.21 -41.64 21.18
C VAL A 663 -88.69 -41.78 20.81
#